data_AF-A0A3N2RKF3-F1
#
_entry.id   AF-A0A3N2RKF3-F1
#
_cell.length_a   1.000
_cell.length_b   1.000
_cell.length_c   1.000
_cell.angle_alpha   90.00
_cell.angle_beta   90.00
_cell.angle_gamma   90.00
#
_symmetry.space_group_name_H-M   'P 1'
#
loop_
_entity.id
_entity.type
_entity.pdbx_description
1 polymer ?
#
loop_
_entity_poly.entity_id
_entity_poly.type
_entity_poly.pdbx_seq_one_letter_code
_entity_poly.pdbx_strand_id
1 'polypeptide(L)'
;MPPGIAATAPIGCVRIVPIRHNGIQAMSVRIDTWRWHPSRPRRPVGRAALRRRPQPAAGRAACARPARPNRTEPEPSGDAMESHRRAPAARMPLFRESGIAPMAQLRRTTLALSVFAALCLSACGGGGGKTPRPDTGPPPANPGSPGNPTPPGPAALAAPANLVAAAGVASVALTWDAVPGALTYSVYQATTPGGQGATPVLSNLTATATTVQGLAPGATYYFIVRAANAGGVGAASNEAQAVPQAQAPTAALDIAALQLAQAHAVPVQGLSWTLPNQSESYHAVGGRAALALLRLSANDASNVRLEGFANGVPLGALAVAPPSALPPTEDNGPAYATDLYSAEIPAAWMTPALQLRVVADNYRAGALQATLIGADSQALIQVLPFYLFGTNPGNSFPLSQTTTVPQDAVDEIYAKWPVASVVMQNHPARAVIWPALVIPPQDGKPAFLRRARDARGDPYGFPILSVVLRMLRSFQEANGDDPTQSLGYAPAIMLDLKGTYFAEGAGLGGFSVATGGGLDYDGIFIHELGHGMGAPHQGDGYLAGKFPYAAGSLAGSVWGYDQVNRRFHGTFVPPSASEYKDCRSETYSGGQVRQIDAQGRCVREDPMEDSTGDIAKGYRFGPFSDYTAGTFQRYFEGRTTVNADGTRSYGNGAIVLDPAYPGGYRRWDTIERRWVGFTPKLIRGSWSTEDGEFPLRRNVPVHAIALTYSYVGTPEVSQFYPPLSFVGNLMFGVDPTDAAQRASVTPRTGTYGKFCSDAGCDYTLRVTYADGSQRLQLLPRAFRKLFDGGDGPVPDSAKDPVNSYSLRTWVIQVPGDKALRKLELLDTPTAWKGVAANPTVLMSRDIVQPTPGQGAPSPVCEELAAVAAPASAMPPRRCGAAAQAASQAAAQAARAQLGRQLRNALKR
;
A
#
# COMPACT_ATOMS: atom_id res chain seq x y z
N MET A 1 -32.55 -65.81 -11.72
CA MET A 1 -32.20 -67.20 -12.08
C MET A 1 -31.55 -67.17 -13.46
N PRO A 2 -30.59 -68.04 -13.78
CA PRO A 2 -29.40 -68.51 -13.03
C PRO A 2 -28.09 -68.23 -13.84
N PRO A 3 -27.06 -69.11 -13.85
CA PRO A 3 -25.84 -69.24 -13.01
C PRO A 3 -24.60 -68.44 -13.55
N GLY A 4 -23.35 -68.54 -13.05
CA GLY A 4 -22.77 -69.13 -11.82
C GLY A 4 -21.46 -69.95 -12.00
N ILE A 5 -20.42 -69.69 -11.17
CA ILE A 5 -19.20 -70.53 -10.90
C ILE A 5 -18.10 -70.46 -12.02
N ALA A 6 -16.76 -70.43 -11.81
CA ALA A 6 -15.80 -70.79 -10.73
C ALA A 6 -14.64 -69.73 -10.61
N ALA A 7 -13.59 -69.80 -9.77
CA ALA A 7 -13.07 -70.81 -8.81
C ALA A 7 -12.27 -70.15 -7.65
N THR A 8 -11.91 -70.93 -6.62
CA THR A 8 -11.37 -70.51 -5.31
C THR A 8 -9.88 -70.81 -5.07
N ALA A 9 -9.18 -69.86 -4.40
CA ALA A 9 -8.32 -69.98 -3.19
C ALA A 9 -7.15 -71.01 -3.10
N PRO A 10 -6.11 -70.76 -2.27
CA PRO A 10 -6.21 -70.95 -0.80
C PRO A 10 -5.54 -69.86 0.08
N ILE A 11 -5.63 -70.06 1.40
CA ILE A 11 -5.27 -69.16 2.51
C ILE A 11 -3.84 -69.44 3.04
N GLY A 12 -3.10 -68.44 3.53
CA GLY A 12 -1.85 -68.69 4.26
C GLY A 12 -1.09 -67.49 4.87
N CYS A 13 -1.29 -67.27 6.18
CA CYS A 13 -0.38 -66.62 7.14
C CYS A 13 -0.11 -65.09 7.14
N VAL A 14 0.03 -64.60 8.38
CA VAL A 14 0.19 -63.20 8.80
C VAL A 14 1.67 -62.84 9.00
N ARG A 15 2.06 -61.59 8.70
CA ARG A 15 3.19 -60.94 9.38
C ARG A 15 2.88 -59.46 9.64
N ILE A 16 2.81 -59.09 10.92
CA ILE A 16 2.56 -57.73 11.37
C ILE A 16 3.89 -56.97 11.41
N VAL A 17 3.94 -55.79 10.77
CA VAL A 17 4.92 -54.73 11.03
C VAL A 17 4.15 -53.40 11.00
N PRO A 18 4.24 -52.54 12.03
CA PRO A 18 3.38 -51.35 12.11
C PRO A 18 3.95 -50.19 11.28
N ILE A 19 3.18 -49.72 10.30
CA ILE A 19 3.41 -48.42 9.65
C ILE A 19 2.48 -47.40 10.32
N ARG A 20 3.06 -46.32 10.88
CA ARG A 20 2.28 -45.16 11.31
C ARG A 20 1.88 -44.33 10.09
N HIS A 21 0.59 -44.02 9.97
CA HIS A 21 0.07 -42.99 9.08
C HIS A 21 -0.96 -42.18 9.86
N ASN A 22 -0.69 -40.88 10.02
CA ASN A 22 -1.72 -39.90 10.37
C ASN A 22 -2.10 -39.16 9.09
N GLY A 23 -3.02 -39.74 8.31
CA GLY A 23 -3.65 -39.05 7.19
C GLY A 23 -4.79 -38.18 7.70
N ILE A 24 -4.67 -36.86 7.54
CA ILE A 24 -5.74 -35.91 7.86
C ILE A 24 -6.76 -35.98 6.72
N GLN A 25 -7.96 -36.50 6.99
CA GLN A 25 -9.12 -36.25 6.12
C GLN A 25 -9.81 -34.97 6.56
N ALA A 26 -9.69 -33.91 5.76
CA ALA A 26 -10.45 -32.68 5.94
C ALA A 26 -11.94 -32.97 5.75
N MET A 27 -12.70 -32.92 6.85
CA MET A 27 -14.14 -33.14 6.82
C MET A 27 -14.84 -31.81 6.50
N SER A 28 -15.30 -31.65 5.26
CA SER A 28 -15.93 -30.40 4.82
C SER A 28 -17.27 -30.14 5.51
N VAL A 29 -17.26 -29.29 6.53
CA VAL A 29 -18.48 -28.78 7.17
C VAL A 29 -18.99 -27.59 6.36
N ARG A 30 -20.06 -27.80 5.58
CA ARG A 30 -20.76 -26.69 4.91
C ARG A 30 -21.36 -25.74 5.96
N ILE A 31 -20.84 -24.52 6.01
CA ILE A 31 -21.50 -23.40 6.68
C ILE A 31 -22.33 -22.68 5.62
N ASP A 32 -23.62 -22.99 5.55
CA ASP A 32 -24.54 -22.33 4.61
C ASP A 32 -24.69 -20.83 4.97
N THR A 33 -24.16 -19.96 4.13
CA THR A 33 -24.32 -18.50 4.26
C THR A 33 -25.75 -18.09 3.93
N TRP A 34 -26.55 -17.77 4.94
CA TRP A 34 -27.93 -17.31 4.75
C TRP A 34 -27.99 -15.90 4.16
N ARG A 35 -28.38 -15.78 2.89
CA ARG A 35 -28.96 -14.54 2.33
C ARG A 35 -30.49 -14.59 2.47
N TRP A 36 -31.07 -13.51 3.01
CA TRP A 36 -32.52 -13.37 3.17
C TRP A 36 -33.04 -12.22 2.29
N HIS A 37 -34.01 -12.50 1.42
CA HIS A 37 -34.93 -11.51 0.88
C HIS A 37 -36.34 -12.11 0.74
N PRO A 38 -37.42 -11.32 0.88
CA PRO A 38 -38.71 -11.87 1.29
C PRO A 38 -39.67 -12.16 0.14
N SER A 39 -40.46 -13.23 0.27
CA SER A 39 -41.80 -13.33 -0.36
C SER A 39 -42.68 -14.33 0.40
N ARG A 40 -44.00 -14.06 0.41
CA ARG A 40 -45.01 -14.78 1.22
C ARG A 40 -45.66 -15.96 0.46
N PRO A 41 -46.36 -16.88 1.15
CA PRO A 41 -46.35 -18.31 0.78
C PRO A 41 -47.57 -18.81 0.01
N ARG A 42 -47.45 -20.02 -0.58
CA ARG A 42 -48.56 -20.96 -0.81
C ARG A 42 -48.17 -22.39 -0.38
N ARG A 43 -49.18 -23.15 0.07
CA ARG A 43 -49.06 -24.48 0.71
C ARG A 43 -48.98 -25.65 -0.32
N PRO A 44 -48.61 -26.89 0.11
CA PRO A 44 -48.05 -27.91 -0.78
C PRO A 44 -48.97 -29.10 -1.12
N VAL A 45 -48.77 -29.68 -2.32
CA VAL A 45 -49.09 -31.05 -2.78
C VAL A 45 -48.12 -31.38 -3.95
N GLY A 46 -47.60 -32.59 -4.20
CA GLY A 46 -47.58 -33.83 -3.39
C GLY A 46 -47.26 -35.10 -4.21
N ARG A 47 -46.13 -35.76 -3.91
CA ARG A 47 -45.66 -37.10 -4.40
C ARG A 47 -45.47 -37.35 -5.92
N ALA A 48 -44.20 -37.59 -6.28
CA ALA A 48 -43.64 -38.66 -7.13
C ALA A 48 -44.51 -39.45 -8.14
N ALA A 49 -44.04 -39.58 -9.40
CA ALA A 49 -43.52 -40.85 -9.97
C ALA A 49 -43.27 -40.83 -11.52
N LEU A 50 -42.03 -41.14 -11.91
CA LEU A 50 -41.59 -42.05 -12.98
C LEU A 50 -42.31 -42.13 -14.37
N ARG A 51 -41.47 -41.98 -15.42
CA ARG A 51 -41.43 -42.75 -16.69
C ARG A 51 -42.62 -42.61 -17.69
N ARG A 52 -42.34 -42.01 -18.86
CA ARG A 52 -41.89 -42.73 -20.09
C ARG A 52 -41.58 -41.77 -21.25
N ARG A 53 -40.48 -42.05 -21.98
CA ARG A 53 -40.24 -41.67 -23.39
C ARG A 53 -41.17 -42.53 -24.29
N PRO A 54 -41.53 -42.13 -25.54
CA PRO A 54 -40.52 -41.82 -26.57
C PRO A 54 -40.83 -40.73 -27.63
N GLN A 55 -39.75 -40.33 -28.29
CA GLN A 55 -39.65 -39.74 -29.65
C GLN A 55 -40.07 -40.77 -30.74
N PRO A 56 -40.14 -40.47 -32.07
CA PRO A 56 -39.36 -39.44 -32.80
C PRO A 56 -40.05 -38.70 -33.98
N ALA A 57 -39.21 -37.88 -34.64
CA ALA A 57 -39.20 -37.54 -36.09
C ALA A 57 -40.14 -36.41 -36.58
N ALA A 58 -39.82 -35.65 -37.65
CA ALA A 58 -38.54 -35.29 -38.32
C ALA A 58 -38.80 -34.14 -39.34
N GLY A 59 -37.73 -33.52 -39.88
CA GLY A 59 -37.78 -32.60 -41.04
C GLY A 59 -37.90 -31.11 -40.64
N ARG A 60 -36.92 -30.22 -40.84
CA ARG A 60 -36.22 -29.73 -42.06
C ARG A 60 -36.99 -28.71 -42.93
N ALA A 61 -36.58 -27.46 -42.73
CA ALA A 61 -36.11 -26.51 -43.75
C ALA A 61 -37.08 -25.64 -44.60
N ALA A 62 -36.58 -24.42 -44.83
CA ALA A 62 -36.69 -23.56 -46.02
C ALA A 62 -37.54 -22.27 -45.93
N CYS A 63 -36.91 -21.21 -46.47
CA CYS A 63 -37.32 -19.80 -46.49
C CYS A 63 -38.43 -19.48 -47.51
N ALA A 64 -39.20 -18.40 -47.28
CA ALA A 64 -39.40 -17.30 -48.24
C ALA A 64 -40.30 -16.17 -47.71
N ARG A 65 -40.05 -14.92 -48.14
CA ARG A 65 -41.03 -13.80 -48.19
C ARG A 65 -41.82 -13.87 -49.50
N PRO A 66 -43.03 -13.29 -49.59
CA PRO A 66 -43.19 -12.07 -50.42
C PRO A 66 -44.19 -11.02 -49.83
N ALA A 67 -44.74 -10.14 -50.67
CA ALA A 67 -45.23 -8.79 -50.34
C ALA A 67 -46.77 -8.59 -50.27
N ARG A 68 -47.20 -7.31 -50.03
CA ARG A 68 -48.60 -6.80 -49.93
C ARG A 68 -49.36 -6.82 -51.28
N PRO A 69 -50.69 -6.53 -51.31
CA PRO A 69 -51.18 -5.13 -51.49
C PRO A 69 -52.54 -4.73 -50.79
N ASN A 70 -52.74 -3.40 -50.63
CA ASN A 70 -53.97 -2.52 -50.71
C ASN A 70 -55.42 -3.06 -50.63
N ARG A 71 -56.50 -2.29 -50.31
CA ARG A 71 -56.75 -0.90 -49.77
C ARG A 71 -58.29 -0.67 -49.70
N THR A 72 -58.81 0.08 -48.72
CA THR A 72 -60.03 0.92 -48.87
C THR A 72 -60.11 2.04 -47.81
N GLU A 73 -60.78 3.14 -48.18
CA GLU A 73 -60.96 4.46 -47.52
C GLU A 73 -62.50 4.74 -47.39
N PRO A 74 -63.06 5.84 -46.82
CA PRO A 74 -62.55 7.24 -46.84
C PRO A 74 -62.77 8.13 -45.58
N GLU A 75 -62.35 9.40 -45.70
CA GLU A 75 -62.39 10.54 -44.75
C GLU A 75 -63.53 11.57 -45.14
N PRO A 76 -63.66 12.87 -44.72
CA PRO A 76 -62.61 13.90 -44.44
C PRO A 76 -62.88 15.03 -43.38
N SER A 77 -61.92 15.99 -43.33
CA SER A 77 -61.86 17.37 -42.73
C SER A 77 -61.14 17.51 -41.38
N GLY A 78 -60.29 18.51 -41.06
CA GLY A 78 -59.65 19.62 -41.80
C GLY A 78 -58.96 20.59 -40.80
N ASP A 79 -57.97 21.47 -41.10
CA ASP A 79 -57.15 21.67 -42.31
C ASP A 79 -55.84 22.48 -41.98
N ALA A 80 -54.71 22.15 -42.64
CA ALA A 80 -53.60 23.05 -43.08
C ALA A 80 -52.70 23.85 -42.06
N MET A 81 -51.43 24.24 -42.31
CA MET A 81 -50.39 24.06 -43.37
C MET A 81 -49.00 24.47 -42.76
N GLU A 82 -47.83 23.81 -43.00
CA GLU A 82 -46.94 23.79 -44.21
C GLU A 82 -45.97 25.01 -44.30
N SER A 83 -44.62 24.97 -44.56
CA SER A 83 -43.59 23.90 -44.76
C SER A 83 -42.11 24.40 -44.71
N HIS A 84 -41.16 23.45 -44.87
CA HIS A 84 -39.89 23.53 -45.66
C HIS A 84 -38.51 23.90 -45.08
N ARG A 85 -37.48 23.51 -45.86
CA ARG A 85 -36.05 23.30 -45.51
C ARG A 85 -35.16 24.50 -45.89
N ARG A 86 -34.10 24.78 -45.09
CA ARG A 86 -32.66 24.86 -45.47
C ARG A 86 -31.84 25.59 -44.38
N ALA A 87 -30.55 25.26 -44.25
CA ALA A 87 -29.58 26.05 -43.48
C ALA A 87 -29.19 27.34 -44.25
N PRO A 88 -28.71 28.42 -43.58
CA PRO A 88 -27.25 28.52 -43.36
C PRO A 88 -26.83 29.23 -42.05
N ALA A 89 -25.55 29.57 -41.97
CA ALA A 89 -24.78 30.07 -40.83
C ALA A 89 -25.11 31.48 -40.28
N ALA A 90 -24.54 31.74 -39.09
CA ALA A 90 -23.81 32.95 -38.67
C ALA A 90 -24.40 33.87 -37.57
N ARG A 91 -23.44 34.27 -36.69
CA ARG A 91 -23.30 35.49 -35.86
C ARG A 91 -23.71 35.49 -34.37
N MET A 92 -22.69 35.84 -33.58
CA MET A 92 -22.70 36.37 -32.21
C MET A 92 -23.30 37.78 -32.16
N PRO A 93 -23.68 38.28 -30.97
CA PRO A 93 -23.52 39.69 -30.62
C PRO A 93 -22.16 39.95 -29.97
N LEU A 94 -21.47 41.00 -30.42
CA LEU A 94 -20.32 41.62 -29.76
C LEU A 94 -20.81 42.88 -29.04
N PHE A 95 -20.24 43.18 -27.86
CA PHE A 95 -20.12 44.56 -27.40
C PHE A 95 -18.69 45.07 -27.66
N ARG A 96 -18.62 46.19 -28.37
CA ARG A 96 -17.45 47.06 -28.61
C ARG A 96 -17.12 47.84 -27.31
N GLU A 97 -16.00 48.51 -27.07
CA GLU A 97 -14.73 48.84 -27.77
C GLU A 97 -13.74 49.36 -26.67
N SER A 98 -12.46 49.74 -26.86
CA SER A 98 -11.54 49.94 -28.00
C SER A 98 -10.09 50.02 -27.44
N GLY A 99 -9.03 49.81 -28.24
CA GLY A 99 -7.65 49.99 -27.71
C GLY A 99 -6.41 49.48 -28.49
N ILE A 100 -6.39 49.54 -29.82
CA ILE A 100 -5.22 49.76 -30.74
C ILE A 100 -3.79 49.28 -30.31
N ALA A 101 -3.18 48.42 -31.15
CA ALA A 101 -1.74 48.03 -31.16
C ALA A 101 -0.89 49.00 -32.07
N PRO A 102 0.46 48.94 -32.25
CA PRO A 102 1.34 47.75 -32.24
C PRO A 102 2.82 47.89 -31.76
N MET A 103 3.57 46.79 -31.89
CA MET A 103 5.04 46.59 -31.99
C MET A 103 6.04 47.73 -31.65
N ALA A 104 6.99 47.44 -30.74
CA ALA A 104 8.41 47.83 -30.86
C ALA A 104 9.33 46.98 -29.95
N GLN A 105 10.62 46.90 -30.30
CA GLN A 105 11.70 46.29 -29.50
C GLN A 105 12.29 47.29 -28.46
N LEU A 106 12.95 46.75 -27.42
CA LEU A 106 14.18 47.20 -26.68
C LEU A 106 14.03 46.86 -25.18
N ARG A 107 14.92 46.09 -24.56
CA ARG A 107 16.24 46.42 -23.99
C ARG A 107 16.26 47.46 -22.84
N ARG A 108 16.69 46.94 -21.67
CA ARG A 108 17.65 47.51 -20.69
C ARG A 108 17.20 48.58 -19.68
N THR A 109 17.14 48.13 -18.42
CA THR A 109 17.87 48.66 -17.24
C THR A 109 18.59 50.01 -17.33
N THR A 110 18.31 50.88 -16.37
CA THR A 110 19.09 52.11 -16.07
C THR A 110 19.05 52.45 -14.58
N LEU A 111 20.23 52.72 -14.00
CA LEU A 111 20.55 53.64 -12.87
C LEU A 111 22.07 53.52 -12.65
N ALA A 112 22.90 54.54 -12.46
CA ALA A 112 22.77 55.98 -12.71
C ALA A 112 24.18 56.61 -12.85
N LEU A 113 24.25 57.73 -13.60
CA LEU A 113 25.16 58.90 -13.56
C LEU A 113 26.63 58.82 -13.06
N SER A 114 27.59 59.66 -13.53
CA SER A 114 27.79 60.42 -14.79
C SER A 114 29.08 61.29 -14.70
N VAL A 115 29.63 61.70 -15.85
CA VAL A 115 30.61 62.80 -16.08
C VAL A 115 32.04 62.64 -15.53
N PHE A 116 33.04 62.54 -16.44
CA PHE A 116 34.02 63.63 -16.68
C PHE A 116 34.68 63.45 -18.06
N ALA A 117 35.30 64.51 -18.57
CA ALA A 117 35.66 64.65 -19.98
C ALA A 117 37.17 64.83 -20.23
N ALA A 118 37.52 64.75 -21.51
CA ALA A 118 38.62 65.45 -22.18
C ALA A 118 40.06 64.90 -22.12
N LEU A 119 40.49 64.52 -23.34
CA LEU A 119 41.79 64.79 -23.98
C LEU A 119 43.08 64.04 -23.59
N CYS A 120 43.88 63.93 -24.64
CA CYS A 120 45.23 63.39 -24.76
C CYS A 120 46.20 63.85 -23.67
N LEU A 121 47.09 62.95 -23.25
CA LEU A 121 48.53 63.15 -23.49
C LEU A 121 49.33 61.84 -23.41
N SER A 122 50.44 61.82 -24.10
CA SER A 122 51.52 60.82 -24.03
C SER A 122 52.28 60.88 -22.69
N ALA A 123 52.66 59.73 -22.13
CA ALA A 123 53.79 59.63 -21.19
C ALA A 123 54.42 58.22 -21.19
N CYS A 124 55.51 58.06 -21.93
CA CYS A 124 56.51 57.02 -21.66
C CYS A 124 57.53 57.54 -20.64
N GLY A 125 58.07 56.66 -19.81
CA GLY A 125 59.26 56.92 -18.99
C GLY A 125 59.73 55.67 -18.26
N GLY A 126 61.02 55.32 -18.25
CA GLY A 126 62.13 55.95 -18.96
C GLY A 126 63.51 55.47 -18.48
N GLY A 127 64.57 55.90 -19.17
CA GLY A 127 65.98 55.71 -18.82
C GLY A 127 66.59 54.37 -19.29
N GLY A 128 67.78 54.31 -19.89
CA GLY A 128 68.74 55.32 -20.37
C GLY A 128 69.83 54.57 -21.14
N GLY A 129 70.65 55.12 -22.03
CA GLY A 129 71.03 56.51 -22.26
C GLY A 129 72.56 56.58 -22.38
N LYS A 130 73.08 56.67 -23.62
CA LYS A 130 74.47 57.08 -23.92
C LYS A 130 74.63 57.43 -25.41
N THR A 131 74.85 58.71 -25.65
CA THR A 131 75.45 59.35 -26.85
C THR A 131 76.62 60.22 -26.31
N PRO A 132 77.36 61.07 -27.07
CA PRO A 132 77.32 61.36 -28.52
C PRO A 132 78.71 61.48 -29.21
N ARG A 133 78.73 61.64 -30.55
CA ARG A 133 79.27 62.86 -31.22
C ARG A 133 78.98 62.88 -32.74
N PRO A 134 78.80 64.06 -33.38
CA PRO A 134 78.56 64.19 -34.82
C PRO A 134 79.72 64.89 -35.59
N ASP A 135 79.53 64.94 -36.92
CA ASP A 135 80.07 65.87 -37.93
C ASP A 135 81.57 65.88 -38.31
N THR A 136 81.85 65.64 -39.60
CA THR A 136 82.44 66.63 -40.55
C THR A 136 82.39 66.12 -42.01
N GLY A 137 82.36 67.06 -42.96
CA GLY A 137 82.18 66.83 -44.40
C GLY A 137 83.46 66.68 -45.28
N PRO A 138 83.35 66.88 -46.60
CA PRO A 138 84.15 66.23 -47.68
C PRO A 138 85.34 67.10 -48.19
N PRO A 139 86.04 66.87 -49.35
CA PRO A 139 85.89 65.92 -50.50
C PRO A 139 87.28 65.36 -51.03
N PRO A 140 87.57 65.04 -52.33
CA PRO A 140 86.78 64.55 -53.50
C PRO A 140 87.35 63.30 -54.27
N ALA A 141 86.53 62.73 -55.20
CA ALA A 141 86.84 62.05 -56.50
C ALA A 141 87.82 60.82 -56.57
N ASN A 142 87.55 59.73 -57.30
CA ASN A 142 87.29 59.61 -58.76
C ASN A 142 86.52 58.29 -59.13
N PRO A 143 86.20 57.96 -60.41
CA PRO A 143 84.98 57.20 -60.76
C PRO A 143 85.20 55.76 -61.30
N GLY A 144 84.12 54.97 -61.38
CA GLY A 144 84.17 53.63 -61.99
C GLY A 144 82.82 52.94 -62.25
N SER A 145 82.30 53.10 -63.47
CA SER A 145 81.35 52.21 -64.21
C SER A 145 79.89 52.02 -63.72
N PRO A 146 78.88 52.13 -64.61
CA PRO A 146 77.47 51.85 -64.29
C PRO A 146 77.08 50.37 -64.53
N GLY A 147 76.33 49.79 -63.57
CA GLY A 147 75.68 48.47 -63.69
C GLY A 147 74.14 48.58 -63.64
N ASN A 148 73.47 47.83 -64.51
CA ASN A 148 72.03 47.86 -64.77
C ASN A 148 71.17 47.32 -63.59
N PRO A 149 70.00 47.89 -63.25
CA PRO A 149 69.16 47.40 -62.15
C PRO A 149 68.36 46.14 -62.52
N THR A 150 68.38 45.15 -61.62
CA THR A 150 67.57 43.92 -61.70
C THR A 150 66.14 44.19 -61.17
N PRO A 151 65.07 43.61 -61.75
CA PRO A 151 63.72 43.73 -61.21
C PRO A 151 63.61 43.11 -59.81
N PRO A 152 62.78 43.65 -58.90
CA PRO A 152 62.53 43.01 -57.61
C PRO A 152 61.85 41.65 -57.82
N GLY A 153 62.43 40.60 -57.24
CA GLY A 153 61.77 39.29 -57.15
C GLY A 153 60.46 39.38 -56.36
N PRO A 154 59.56 38.39 -56.50
CA PRO A 154 58.25 38.43 -55.85
C PRO A 154 58.39 38.63 -54.33
N ALA A 155 57.75 39.69 -53.83
CA ALA A 155 57.87 40.09 -52.43
C ALA A 155 57.34 38.99 -51.50
N ALA A 156 58.06 38.76 -50.40
CA ALA A 156 57.64 37.83 -49.36
C ALA A 156 56.30 38.28 -48.75
N LEU A 157 55.33 37.36 -48.73
CA LEU A 157 54.00 37.65 -48.18
C LEU A 157 54.06 37.81 -46.66
N ALA A 158 53.38 38.84 -46.17
CA ALA A 158 53.11 39.00 -44.74
C ALA A 158 52.25 37.84 -44.22
N ALA A 159 52.36 37.56 -42.92
CA ALA A 159 51.46 36.65 -42.23
C ALA A 159 50.00 37.17 -42.31
N PRO A 160 48.99 36.31 -42.55
CA PRO A 160 47.60 36.68 -42.37
C PRO A 160 47.35 37.15 -40.93
N ALA A 161 46.76 38.33 -40.76
CA ALA A 161 46.45 38.89 -39.45
C ALA A 161 45.03 38.50 -38.99
N ASN A 162 44.76 38.70 -37.70
CA ASN A 162 43.44 38.55 -37.09
C ASN A 162 42.74 37.22 -37.40
N LEU A 163 43.48 36.10 -37.36
CA LEU A 163 42.85 34.78 -37.44
C LEU A 163 41.98 34.57 -36.20
N VAL A 164 40.68 34.40 -36.43
CA VAL A 164 39.68 34.06 -35.42
C VAL A 164 39.10 32.69 -35.74
N ALA A 165 38.92 31.87 -34.70
CA ALA A 165 38.28 30.56 -34.79
C ALA A 165 36.96 30.58 -34.00
N ALA A 166 35.86 30.26 -34.68
CA ALA A 166 34.52 30.15 -34.10
C ALA A 166 34.03 28.71 -34.18
N ALA A 167 33.64 28.14 -33.04
CA ALA A 167 33.14 26.78 -32.98
C ALA A 167 31.78 26.61 -33.69
N GLY A 168 31.64 25.54 -34.46
CA GLY A 168 30.39 25.04 -35.01
C GLY A 168 30.14 23.58 -34.61
N VAL A 169 29.04 23.00 -35.09
CA VAL A 169 28.75 21.57 -34.87
C VAL A 169 29.73 20.72 -35.69
N ALA A 170 30.52 19.88 -35.02
CA ALA A 170 31.59 19.07 -35.63
C ALA A 170 32.54 19.84 -36.58
N SER A 171 32.69 21.14 -36.37
CA SER A 171 33.37 22.06 -37.29
C SER A 171 33.91 23.31 -36.59
N VAL A 172 34.80 24.03 -37.26
CA VAL A 172 35.30 25.35 -36.84
C VAL A 172 35.31 26.28 -38.05
N ALA A 173 34.60 27.40 -37.94
CA ALA A 173 34.68 28.49 -38.90
C ALA A 173 35.91 29.36 -38.58
N LEU A 174 36.70 29.67 -39.61
CA LEU A 174 37.92 30.45 -39.55
C LEU A 174 37.77 31.71 -40.40
N THR A 175 38.19 32.86 -39.88
CA THR A 175 38.23 34.15 -40.60
C THR A 175 39.53 34.87 -40.32
N TRP A 176 40.15 35.47 -41.34
CA TRP A 176 41.40 36.23 -41.24
C TRP A 176 41.39 37.44 -42.20
N ASP A 177 42.37 38.33 -42.05
CA ASP A 177 42.53 39.49 -42.92
C ASP A 177 43.19 39.13 -44.27
N ALA A 178 42.78 39.82 -45.34
CA ALA A 178 43.39 39.67 -46.66
C ALA A 178 44.86 40.14 -46.67
N VAL A 179 45.76 39.29 -47.12
CA VAL A 179 47.17 39.64 -47.36
C VAL A 179 47.33 40.18 -48.79
N PRO A 180 47.76 41.45 -48.98
CA PRO A 180 47.98 42.00 -50.32
C PRO A 180 49.00 41.17 -51.13
N GLY A 181 48.66 40.84 -52.37
CA GLY A 181 49.51 40.04 -53.27
C GLY A 181 49.47 38.53 -53.02
N ALA A 182 48.67 38.03 -52.08
CA ALA A 182 48.39 36.61 -51.93
C ALA A 182 47.45 36.13 -53.06
N LEU A 183 47.76 34.96 -53.64
CA LEU A 183 46.91 34.28 -54.62
C LEU A 183 46.05 33.21 -53.96
N THR A 184 46.58 32.52 -52.95
CA THR A 184 45.87 31.49 -52.19
C THR A 184 46.27 31.50 -50.71
N TYR A 185 45.47 30.83 -49.88
CA TYR A 185 45.73 30.55 -48.48
C TYR A 185 45.69 29.03 -48.23
N SER A 186 46.44 28.61 -47.21
CA SER A 186 46.41 27.23 -46.68
C SER A 186 46.24 27.25 -45.16
N VAL A 187 45.31 26.42 -44.67
CA VAL A 187 45.00 26.24 -43.25
C VAL A 187 45.73 25.01 -42.74
N TYR A 188 46.34 25.12 -41.57
CA TYR A 188 46.99 24.02 -40.85
C TYR A 188 46.32 23.85 -39.49
N GLN A 189 46.30 22.61 -38.99
CA GLN A 189 45.55 22.22 -37.79
C GLN A 189 46.43 21.35 -36.88
N ALA A 190 46.24 21.49 -35.57
CA ALA A 190 46.78 20.62 -34.55
C ALA A 190 45.79 20.41 -33.40
N THR A 191 46.03 19.42 -32.55
CA THR A 191 45.32 19.18 -31.28
C THR A 191 46.13 19.64 -30.06
N THR A 192 47.32 20.20 -30.27
CA THR A 192 48.19 20.81 -29.25
C THR A 192 48.63 22.20 -29.70
N PRO A 193 48.87 23.16 -28.76
CA PRO A 193 49.40 24.48 -29.09
C PRO A 193 50.73 24.39 -29.84
N GLY A 194 50.88 25.15 -30.92
CA GLY A 194 52.07 25.17 -31.78
C GLY A 194 52.36 23.85 -32.51
N GLY A 195 51.44 22.88 -32.49
CA GLY A 195 51.66 21.53 -33.04
C GLY A 195 51.44 21.39 -34.54
N GLN A 196 51.22 22.46 -35.30
CA GLN A 196 50.84 22.38 -36.70
C GLN A 196 52.01 21.94 -37.59
N GLY A 197 51.87 20.79 -38.22
CA GLY A 197 52.86 20.25 -39.15
C GLY A 197 52.93 20.99 -40.50
N ALA A 198 53.81 20.53 -41.37
CA ALA A 198 54.04 21.13 -42.69
C ALA A 198 52.93 20.86 -43.74
N THR A 199 51.96 19.98 -43.43
CA THR A 199 50.87 19.61 -44.33
C THR A 199 49.59 20.38 -43.98
N PRO A 200 49.00 21.16 -44.91
CA PRO A 200 47.75 21.86 -44.65
C PRO A 200 46.54 20.91 -44.70
N VAL A 201 45.52 21.20 -43.89
CA VAL A 201 44.22 20.50 -43.92
C VAL A 201 43.28 21.05 -44.99
N LEU A 202 43.45 22.31 -45.38
CA LEU A 202 42.79 22.94 -46.52
C LEU A 202 43.81 23.81 -47.27
N SER A 203 43.82 23.78 -48.60
CA SER A 203 44.75 24.51 -49.44
C SER A 203 44.05 25.15 -50.65
N ASN A 204 44.76 26.01 -51.38
CA ASN A 204 44.26 26.72 -52.57
C ASN A 204 43.00 27.58 -52.31
N LEU A 205 42.79 28.05 -51.08
CA LEU A 205 41.67 28.90 -50.72
C LEU A 205 41.90 30.32 -51.25
N THR A 206 40.95 30.90 -51.98
CA THR A 206 41.04 32.30 -52.44
C THR A 206 40.28 33.28 -51.54
N ALA A 207 39.31 32.79 -50.77
CA ALA A 207 38.59 33.56 -49.75
C ALA A 207 39.40 33.66 -48.45
N THR A 208 39.12 34.70 -47.64
CA THR A 208 39.72 34.92 -46.31
C THR A 208 38.88 34.36 -45.16
N ALA A 209 37.95 33.47 -45.49
CA ALA A 209 37.14 32.72 -44.56
C ALA A 209 36.93 31.30 -45.08
N THR A 210 36.88 30.32 -44.18
CA THR A 210 36.56 28.92 -44.50
C THR A 210 36.03 28.18 -43.28
N THR A 211 35.51 26.97 -43.46
CA THR A 211 35.08 26.11 -42.35
C THR A 211 35.76 24.77 -42.44
N VAL A 212 36.51 24.40 -41.40
CA VAL A 212 37.08 23.07 -41.24
C VAL A 212 36.00 22.15 -40.68
N GLN A 213 35.72 21.06 -41.39
CA GLN A 213 34.63 20.11 -41.11
C GLN A 213 35.18 18.77 -40.56
N GLY A 214 34.31 17.95 -39.97
CA GLY A 214 34.65 16.59 -39.54
C GLY A 214 35.52 16.54 -38.28
N LEU A 215 35.47 17.58 -37.44
CA LEU A 215 36.24 17.69 -36.22
C LEU A 215 35.50 17.02 -35.06
N ALA A 216 36.22 16.27 -34.22
CA ALA A 216 35.64 15.59 -33.07
C ALA A 216 35.18 16.61 -32.01
N PRO A 217 33.91 16.60 -31.57
CA PRO A 217 33.43 17.49 -30.53
C PRO A 217 34.21 17.40 -29.21
N GLY A 218 34.32 18.52 -28.49
CA GLY A 218 34.93 18.57 -27.16
C GLY A 218 36.47 18.55 -27.13
N ALA A 219 37.15 18.26 -28.24
CA ALA A 219 38.60 18.42 -28.36
C ALA A 219 38.96 19.86 -28.77
N THR A 220 40.03 20.41 -28.21
CA THR A 220 40.56 21.72 -28.64
C THR A 220 41.40 21.55 -29.91
N TYR A 221 41.05 22.31 -30.96
CA TYR A 221 41.84 22.38 -32.18
C TYR A 221 42.46 23.77 -32.34
N TYR A 222 43.72 23.77 -32.79
CA TYR A 222 44.56 24.94 -32.96
C TYR A 222 44.88 25.13 -34.44
N PHE A 223 44.62 26.32 -34.97
CA PHE A 223 44.72 26.64 -36.39
C PHE A 223 45.70 27.77 -36.65
N ILE A 224 46.45 27.64 -37.75
CA ILE A 224 47.21 28.75 -38.36
C ILE A 224 46.88 28.80 -39.86
N VAL A 225 47.02 29.98 -40.46
CA VAL A 225 46.87 30.19 -41.90
C VAL A 225 48.15 30.77 -42.47
N ARG A 226 48.55 30.31 -43.66
CA ARG A 226 49.64 30.89 -44.46
C ARG A 226 49.12 31.35 -45.82
N ALA A 227 49.53 32.52 -46.24
CA ALA A 227 49.28 33.02 -47.60
C ALA A 227 50.34 32.49 -48.58
N ALA A 228 50.00 32.35 -49.86
CA ALA A 228 50.92 31.92 -50.91
C ALA A 228 50.70 32.69 -52.22
N ASN A 229 51.78 32.89 -52.98
CA ASN A 229 51.75 33.43 -54.34
C ASN A 229 52.86 32.78 -55.20
N ALA A 230 53.13 33.33 -56.39
CA ALA A 230 54.17 32.82 -57.29
C ALA A 230 55.60 32.85 -56.71
N GLY A 231 55.85 33.60 -55.63
CA GLY A 231 57.11 33.63 -54.89
C GLY A 231 57.21 32.60 -53.74
N GLY A 232 56.14 31.83 -53.47
CA GLY A 232 56.11 30.79 -52.43
C GLY A 232 55.11 31.07 -51.31
N VAL A 233 55.29 30.37 -50.19
CA VAL A 233 54.42 30.43 -49.00
C VAL A 233 55.00 31.37 -47.96
N GLY A 234 54.19 32.31 -47.48
CA GLY A 234 54.54 33.29 -46.45
C GLY A 234 54.53 32.75 -45.01
N ALA A 235 54.73 33.66 -44.07
CA ALA A 235 54.72 33.36 -42.64
C ALA A 235 53.32 32.93 -42.14
N ALA A 236 53.29 32.25 -40.99
CA ALA A 236 52.06 31.84 -40.31
C ALA A 236 51.38 33.03 -39.61
N SER A 237 50.05 33.02 -39.62
CA SER A 237 49.21 33.88 -38.79
C SER A 237 49.46 33.71 -37.29
N ASN A 238 48.77 34.50 -36.47
CA ASN A 238 48.54 34.09 -35.08
C ASN A 238 47.87 32.71 -35.04
N GLU A 239 48.12 31.95 -33.98
CA GLU A 239 47.35 30.75 -33.69
C GLU A 239 45.97 31.14 -33.16
N ALA A 240 44.94 30.45 -33.64
CA ALA A 240 43.57 30.58 -33.14
C ALA A 240 43.05 29.21 -32.73
N GLN A 241 42.29 29.12 -31.65
CA GLN A 241 41.77 27.86 -31.13
C GLN A 241 40.25 27.86 -30.97
N ALA A 242 39.63 26.71 -31.18
CA ALA A 242 38.21 26.49 -30.90
C ALA A 242 37.96 25.02 -30.50
N VAL A 243 36.87 24.80 -29.77
CA VAL A 243 36.36 23.48 -29.38
C VAL A 243 35.06 23.23 -30.15
N PRO A 244 35.02 22.30 -31.14
CA PRO A 244 33.82 21.99 -31.89
C PRO A 244 32.69 21.51 -30.97
N GLN A 245 31.47 21.91 -31.30
CA GLN A 245 30.27 21.54 -30.56
C GLN A 245 29.77 20.17 -30.99
N ALA A 246 29.17 19.43 -30.06
CA ALA A 246 28.45 18.20 -30.38
C ALA A 246 27.15 18.54 -31.11
N GLN A 247 26.69 17.65 -31.99
CA GLN A 247 25.36 17.78 -32.57
C GLN A 247 24.32 17.54 -31.48
N ALA A 248 23.40 18.49 -31.32
CA ALA A 248 22.28 18.31 -30.40
C ALA A 248 21.45 17.09 -30.83
N PRO A 249 21.10 16.16 -29.91
CA PRO A 249 20.29 15.00 -30.23
C PRO A 249 18.98 15.37 -30.95
N THR A 250 18.51 14.51 -31.85
CA THR A 250 17.26 14.70 -32.60
C THR A 250 16.17 13.73 -32.18
N ALA A 251 16.52 12.46 -31.93
CA ALA A 251 15.62 11.47 -31.35
C ALA A 251 15.39 11.70 -29.85
N ALA A 252 14.20 11.34 -29.36
CA ALA A 252 13.91 11.22 -27.94
C ALA A 252 14.20 9.78 -27.46
N LEU A 253 14.64 9.66 -26.20
CA LEU A 253 14.70 8.36 -25.51
C LEU A 253 13.39 8.21 -24.73
N ASP A 254 12.59 7.22 -25.09
CA ASP A 254 11.31 6.94 -24.43
C ASP A 254 11.38 5.67 -23.58
N ILE A 255 10.47 5.57 -22.62
CA ILE A 255 10.31 4.37 -21.81
C ILE A 255 9.33 3.44 -22.54
N ALA A 256 9.85 2.37 -23.14
CA ALA A 256 9.08 1.40 -23.92
C ALA A 256 8.22 0.47 -23.04
N ALA A 257 8.64 0.22 -21.79
CA ALA A 257 7.84 -0.45 -20.76
C ALA A 257 8.30 0.03 -19.38
N LEU A 258 7.36 0.20 -18.44
CA LEU A 258 7.64 0.67 -17.08
C LEU A 258 6.81 -0.09 -16.04
N GLN A 259 7.48 -0.61 -15.03
CA GLN A 259 6.89 -1.23 -13.84
C GLN A 259 7.46 -0.59 -12.57
N LEU A 260 6.70 -0.67 -11.49
CA LEU A 260 7.09 -0.29 -10.14
C LEU A 260 7.06 -1.54 -9.26
N ALA A 261 8.23 -1.96 -8.79
CA ALA A 261 8.37 -3.09 -7.88
C ALA A 261 8.36 -2.62 -6.42
N GLN A 262 7.35 -3.09 -5.66
CA GLN A 262 7.16 -2.78 -4.23
C GLN A 262 6.95 -4.06 -3.41
N ALA A 263 5.73 -4.60 -3.40
CA ALA A 263 5.45 -5.97 -2.97
C ALA A 263 5.35 -6.92 -4.17
N HIS A 264 5.04 -6.36 -5.34
CA HIS A 264 5.03 -6.99 -6.65
C HIS A 264 5.61 -6.03 -7.70
N ALA A 265 6.07 -6.57 -8.83
CA ALA A 265 6.48 -5.79 -10.01
C ALA A 265 5.25 -5.42 -10.87
N VAL A 266 4.56 -4.35 -10.47
CA VAL A 266 3.27 -3.93 -11.07
C VAL A 266 3.52 -2.95 -12.24
N PRO A 267 2.82 -3.07 -13.39
CA PRO A 267 2.84 -2.02 -14.41
C PRO A 267 2.37 -0.67 -13.87
N VAL A 268 2.89 0.45 -14.41
CA VAL A 268 2.56 1.80 -13.89
C VAL A 268 1.09 2.20 -14.02
N GLN A 269 0.32 1.56 -14.89
CA GLN A 269 -1.12 1.73 -15.01
C GLN A 269 -1.93 0.86 -14.02
N GLY A 270 -1.26 0.05 -13.20
CA GLY A 270 -1.88 -0.97 -12.35
C GLY A 270 -2.33 -2.23 -13.11
N LEU A 271 -2.97 -3.12 -12.37
CA LEU A 271 -3.64 -4.33 -12.82
C LEU A 271 -5.13 -4.25 -12.51
N SER A 272 -5.96 -4.92 -13.30
CA SER A 272 -7.41 -4.96 -13.12
C SER A 272 -7.98 -6.26 -13.65
N TRP A 273 -8.91 -6.85 -12.91
CA TRP A 273 -9.58 -8.10 -13.24
C TRP A 273 -11.10 -7.91 -13.24
N THR A 274 -11.76 -8.47 -14.24
CA THR A 274 -13.22 -8.62 -14.28
C THR A 274 -13.54 -10.11 -14.37
N LEU A 275 -14.01 -10.68 -13.27
CA LEU A 275 -14.35 -12.10 -13.13
C LEU A 275 -15.88 -12.26 -13.08
N PRO A 276 -16.42 -13.48 -13.25
CA PRO A 276 -17.87 -13.70 -13.30
C PRO A 276 -18.65 -13.17 -12.08
N ASN A 277 -18.06 -13.23 -10.88
CA ASN A 277 -18.74 -12.86 -9.64
C ASN A 277 -18.03 -11.74 -8.85
N GLN A 278 -16.93 -11.17 -9.35
CA GLN A 278 -16.15 -10.13 -8.68
C GLN A 278 -15.27 -9.35 -9.69
N SER A 279 -14.99 -8.08 -9.39
CA SER A 279 -13.90 -7.33 -10.03
C SER A 279 -12.89 -6.93 -8.96
N GLU A 280 -11.62 -6.76 -9.32
CA GLU A 280 -10.56 -6.27 -8.44
C GLU A 280 -9.54 -5.42 -9.21
N SER A 281 -8.75 -4.62 -8.50
CA SER A 281 -7.64 -3.82 -9.04
C SER A 281 -6.45 -3.84 -8.09
N TYR A 282 -5.25 -3.67 -8.62
CA TYR A 282 -4.02 -3.58 -7.82
C TYR A 282 -3.04 -2.59 -8.44
N HIS A 283 -2.48 -1.67 -7.64
CA HIS A 283 -1.60 -0.60 -8.09
C HIS A 283 -0.47 -0.32 -7.08
N ALA A 284 0.48 0.54 -7.47
CA ALA A 284 1.58 0.93 -6.59
C ALA A 284 1.08 1.74 -5.39
N VAL A 285 1.62 1.46 -4.21
CA VAL A 285 1.28 2.06 -2.92
C VAL A 285 1.95 3.44 -2.79
N GLY A 286 1.21 4.43 -2.28
CA GLY A 286 1.76 5.75 -1.99
C GLY A 286 2.72 5.72 -0.79
N GLY A 287 3.64 6.68 -0.70
CA GLY A 287 4.54 6.82 0.46
C GLY A 287 5.53 5.66 0.68
N ARG A 288 5.59 4.68 -0.23
CA ARG A 288 6.51 3.54 -0.22
C ARG A 288 7.46 3.63 -1.39
N ALA A 289 8.76 3.59 -1.13
CA ALA A 289 9.78 3.57 -2.19
C ALA A 289 9.53 2.39 -3.15
N ALA A 290 9.98 2.51 -4.40
CA ALA A 290 9.76 1.47 -5.41
C ALA A 290 10.96 1.32 -6.33
N LEU A 291 11.31 0.09 -6.69
CA LEU A 291 12.27 -0.15 -7.75
C LEU A 291 11.56 0.00 -9.10
N ALA A 292 11.84 1.08 -9.83
CA ALA A 292 11.41 1.22 -11.20
C ALA A 292 12.17 0.20 -12.07
N LEU A 293 11.44 -0.51 -12.92
CA LEU A 293 11.97 -1.45 -13.90
C LEU A 293 11.54 -0.99 -15.29
N LEU A 294 12.50 -0.72 -16.15
CA LEU A 294 12.26 -0.01 -17.40
C LEU A 294 12.98 -0.62 -18.60
N ARG A 295 12.25 -0.75 -19.71
CA ARG A 295 12.82 -1.00 -21.04
C ARG A 295 12.93 0.34 -21.76
N LEU A 296 14.12 0.66 -22.28
CA LEU A 296 14.38 1.86 -23.07
C LEU A 296 13.97 1.65 -24.54
N SER A 297 13.62 2.72 -25.25
CA SER A 297 13.34 2.67 -26.70
C SER A 297 14.60 2.46 -27.57
N ALA A 298 15.78 2.66 -27.01
CA ALA A 298 17.09 2.44 -27.64
C ALA A 298 18.09 1.83 -26.64
N ASN A 299 19.14 1.17 -27.15
CA ASN A 299 20.10 0.40 -26.35
C ASN A 299 21.53 0.98 -26.30
N ASP A 300 21.77 2.09 -27.01
CA ASP A 300 23.03 2.84 -27.09
C ASP A 300 22.98 4.17 -26.31
N ALA A 301 21.97 4.36 -25.45
CA ALA A 301 21.81 5.55 -24.62
C ALA A 301 22.90 5.66 -23.54
N SER A 302 23.53 6.83 -23.41
CA SER A 302 24.61 7.09 -22.45
C SER A 302 24.15 7.97 -21.26
N ASN A 303 24.69 7.68 -20.07
CA ASN A 303 24.39 8.39 -18.81
C ASN A 303 22.88 8.53 -18.53
N VAL A 304 22.15 7.44 -18.74
CA VAL A 304 20.69 7.37 -18.58
C VAL A 304 20.27 7.72 -17.16
N ARG A 305 19.29 8.62 -17.04
CA ARG A 305 18.71 9.08 -15.79
C ARG A 305 17.18 9.05 -15.86
N LEU A 306 16.55 8.71 -14.74
CA LEU A 306 15.10 8.72 -14.57
C LEU A 306 14.71 9.99 -13.81
N GLU A 307 14.02 10.92 -14.47
CA GLU A 307 13.55 12.16 -13.86
C GLU A 307 12.13 12.00 -13.33
N GLY A 308 11.91 12.45 -12.09
CA GLY A 308 10.59 12.48 -11.46
C GLY A 308 10.00 13.88 -11.44
N PHE A 309 8.69 13.97 -11.65
CA PHE A 309 7.90 15.21 -11.58
C PHE A 309 6.63 14.98 -10.77
N ALA A 310 6.16 16.00 -10.04
CA ALA A 310 4.83 16.02 -9.45
C ALA A 310 4.14 17.34 -9.80
N ASN A 311 2.95 17.28 -10.39
CA ASN A 311 2.19 18.47 -10.83
C ASN A 311 3.02 19.46 -11.69
N GLY A 312 3.92 18.94 -12.54
CA GLY A 312 4.84 19.72 -13.36
C GLY A 312 6.09 20.26 -12.64
N VAL A 313 6.22 20.09 -11.32
CA VAL A 313 7.41 20.47 -10.55
C VAL A 313 8.43 19.32 -10.58
N PRO A 314 9.71 19.55 -10.93
CA PRO A 314 10.75 18.52 -10.86
C PRO A 314 10.99 18.07 -9.41
N LEU A 315 11.04 16.76 -9.20
CA LEU A 315 11.42 16.11 -7.93
C LEU A 315 12.92 15.78 -7.88
N GLY A 316 13.55 15.61 -9.04
CA GLY A 316 14.97 15.32 -9.20
C GLY A 316 15.24 14.33 -10.34
N ALA A 317 16.47 13.81 -10.39
CA ALA A 317 16.91 12.80 -11.34
C ALA A 317 17.65 11.67 -10.63
N LEU A 318 17.33 10.43 -10.96
CA LEU A 318 17.93 9.20 -10.42
C LEU A 318 18.84 8.57 -11.48
N ALA A 319 19.98 8.01 -11.06
CA ALA A 319 20.81 7.20 -11.96
C ALA A 319 20.09 5.90 -12.30
N VAL A 320 20.16 5.49 -13.57
CA VAL A 320 19.57 4.23 -14.05
C VAL A 320 20.66 3.16 -14.13
N ALA A 321 20.45 2.06 -13.41
CA ALA A 321 21.33 0.90 -13.39
C ALA A 321 21.10 -0.01 -14.61
N PRO A 322 22.14 -0.64 -15.17
CA PRO A 322 22.04 -1.53 -16.32
C PRO A 322 21.35 -2.86 -15.97
N PRO A 323 20.89 -3.65 -16.96
CA PRO A 323 20.24 -4.95 -16.70
C PRO A 323 21.08 -5.97 -15.93
N SER A 324 22.41 -5.89 -16.02
CA SER A 324 23.34 -6.70 -15.22
C SER A 324 23.35 -6.38 -13.72
N ALA A 325 22.73 -5.27 -13.31
CA ALA A 325 22.58 -4.85 -11.92
C ALA A 325 21.15 -5.06 -11.38
N LEU A 326 20.29 -5.80 -12.09
CA LEU A 326 18.98 -6.20 -11.57
C LEU A 326 19.14 -7.05 -10.29
N PRO A 327 18.27 -6.85 -9.28
CA PRO A 327 18.24 -7.71 -8.10
C PRO A 327 18.07 -9.21 -8.45
N PRO A 328 18.67 -10.11 -7.66
CA PRO A 328 18.50 -11.55 -7.84
C PRO A 328 17.11 -12.02 -7.38
N THR A 329 16.75 -13.25 -7.74
CA THR A 329 15.54 -13.94 -7.23
C THR A 329 15.91 -14.76 -5.98
N GLU A 330 14.99 -15.09 -5.07
CA GLU A 330 15.33 -16.02 -3.96
C GLU A 330 15.81 -17.39 -4.47
N ASP A 331 16.53 -18.11 -3.60
CA ASP A 331 17.10 -19.44 -3.87
C ASP A 331 17.96 -19.55 -5.14
N ASN A 332 18.48 -18.41 -5.64
CA ASN A 332 19.15 -18.32 -6.93
C ASN A 332 18.25 -18.79 -8.09
N GLY A 333 16.94 -18.52 -7.97
CA GLY A 333 15.95 -18.77 -9.00
C GLY A 333 16.22 -18.00 -10.31
N PRO A 334 15.42 -18.27 -11.35
CA PRO A 334 15.58 -17.62 -12.66
C PRO A 334 15.53 -16.10 -12.53
N ALA A 335 16.42 -15.39 -13.22
CA ALA A 335 16.41 -13.93 -13.25
C ALA A 335 15.04 -13.39 -13.72
N TYR A 336 14.54 -12.35 -13.06
CA TYR A 336 13.26 -11.72 -13.40
C TYR A 336 13.21 -11.23 -14.85
N ALA A 337 14.30 -10.60 -15.30
CA ALA A 337 14.53 -10.20 -16.67
C ALA A 337 16.04 -10.13 -16.94
N THR A 338 16.43 -10.04 -18.21
CA THR A 338 17.83 -9.88 -18.65
C THR A 338 18.07 -8.56 -19.41
N ASP A 339 17.02 -7.78 -19.68
CA ASP A 339 17.03 -6.62 -20.57
C ASP A 339 16.38 -5.35 -19.96
N LEU A 340 15.92 -5.41 -18.71
CA LEU A 340 15.34 -4.28 -18.00
C LEU A 340 16.41 -3.51 -17.22
N TYR A 341 16.46 -2.19 -17.43
CA TYR A 341 17.19 -1.27 -16.59
C TYR A 341 16.40 -1.00 -15.30
N SER A 342 17.04 -0.45 -14.27
CA SER A 342 16.35 -0.18 -12.99
C SER A 342 16.79 1.09 -12.27
N ALA A 343 15.92 1.64 -11.42
CA ALA A 343 16.21 2.80 -10.56
C ALA A 343 15.38 2.77 -9.26
N GLU A 344 16.00 3.09 -8.12
CA GLU A 344 15.31 3.14 -6.82
C GLU A 344 14.58 4.48 -6.64
N ILE A 345 13.26 4.50 -6.77
CA ILE A 345 12.43 5.69 -6.55
C ILE A 345 12.20 5.90 -5.04
N PRO A 346 12.57 7.06 -4.46
CA PRO A 346 12.34 7.35 -3.05
C PRO A 346 10.85 7.38 -2.67
N ALA A 347 10.54 6.98 -1.44
CA ALA A 347 9.19 7.01 -0.87
C ALA A 347 8.50 8.38 -1.01
N ALA A 348 9.26 9.48 -0.85
CA ALA A 348 8.76 10.85 -0.97
C ALA A 348 8.30 11.23 -2.39
N TRP A 349 8.74 10.51 -3.44
CA TRP A 349 8.27 10.74 -4.82
C TRP A 349 6.98 9.98 -5.11
N MET A 350 6.73 8.88 -4.39
CA MET A 350 5.65 7.93 -4.64
C MET A 350 4.30 8.50 -4.18
N THR A 351 3.78 9.42 -4.98
CA THR A 351 2.52 10.14 -4.75
C THR A 351 1.60 10.00 -5.97
N PRO A 352 0.28 10.18 -5.83
CA PRO A 352 -0.68 10.13 -6.96
C PRO A 352 -0.42 11.13 -8.11
N ALA A 353 0.46 12.12 -7.88
CA ALA A 353 0.87 13.13 -8.85
C ALA A 353 2.17 12.79 -9.61
N LEU A 354 2.82 11.66 -9.30
CA LEU A 354 4.10 11.28 -9.90
C LEU A 354 3.97 11.06 -11.41
N GLN A 355 4.93 11.64 -12.13
CA GLN A 355 5.20 11.40 -13.54
C GLN A 355 6.70 11.13 -13.72
N LEU A 356 7.05 10.23 -14.62
CA LEU A 356 8.43 9.77 -14.85
C LEU A 356 8.80 9.94 -16.33
N ARG A 357 10.05 10.31 -16.61
CA ARG A 357 10.64 10.24 -17.96
C ARG A 357 12.11 9.85 -17.88
N VAL A 358 12.66 9.34 -18.97
CA VAL A 358 14.11 9.14 -19.10
C VAL A 358 14.78 10.26 -19.87
N VAL A 359 16.03 10.54 -19.50
CA VAL A 359 16.95 11.43 -20.20
C VAL A 359 18.30 10.73 -20.35
N ALA A 360 19.04 11.03 -21.40
CA ALA A 360 20.38 10.51 -21.67
C ALA A 360 21.18 11.58 -22.43
N ASP A 361 22.51 11.53 -22.37
CA ASP A 361 23.34 12.62 -22.90
C ASP A 361 23.33 12.68 -24.44
N ASN A 362 23.10 11.53 -25.10
CA ASN A 362 22.98 11.41 -26.55
C ASN A 362 21.53 11.41 -27.09
N TYR A 363 20.52 11.67 -26.24
CA TYR A 363 19.11 11.72 -26.64
C TYR A 363 18.39 12.99 -26.13
N ARG A 364 17.26 13.35 -26.75
CA ARG A 364 16.30 14.27 -26.12
C ARG A 364 15.56 13.55 -25.01
N ALA A 365 15.11 14.32 -24.01
CA ALA A 365 14.22 13.82 -22.96
C ALA A 365 12.95 13.19 -23.56
N GLY A 366 12.56 12.03 -23.04
CA GLY A 366 11.35 11.33 -23.44
C GLY A 366 10.06 11.97 -22.95
N ALA A 367 8.94 11.39 -23.36
CA ALA A 367 7.62 11.74 -22.86
C ALA A 367 7.48 11.45 -21.35
N LEU A 368 6.71 12.29 -20.64
CA LEU A 368 6.30 12.02 -19.26
C LEU A 368 5.23 10.93 -19.23
N GLN A 369 5.49 9.85 -18.49
CA GLN A 369 4.55 8.78 -18.19
C GLN A 369 3.93 9.01 -16.81
N ALA A 370 2.60 9.02 -16.75
CA ALA A 370 1.87 9.13 -15.48
C ALA A 370 1.78 7.76 -14.79
N THR A 371 1.81 7.75 -13.47
CA THR A 371 1.71 6.53 -12.65
C THR A 371 0.38 6.45 -11.89
N LEU A 372 -0.21 5.26 -11.79
CA LEU A 372 -1.30 4.96 -10.87
C LEU A 372 -0.70 4.59 -9.51
N ILE A 373 -0.73 5.56 -8.59
CA ILE A 373 -0.30 5.40 -7.21
C ILE A 373 -1.48 5.65 -6.27
N GLY A 374 -1.64 4.75 -5.30
CA GLY A 374 -2.70 4.72 -4.30
C GLY A 374 -2.34 5.43 -2.99
N ALA A 375 -2.90 4.95 -1.90
CA ALA A 375 -2.75 5.53 -0.56
C ALA A 375 -1.42 5.17 0.10
N ASP A 376 -0.98 5.96 1.09
CA ASP A 376 0.09 5.64 2.03
C ASP A 376 -0.42 4.76 3.20
N SER A 377 -1.15 3.69 2.87
CA SER A 377 -1.83 2.82 3.84
C SER A 377 -0.90 2.21 4.88
N GLN A 378 -1.34 2.17 6.14
CA GLN A 378 -0.65 1.50 7.25
C GLN A 378 -1.44 0.27 7.69
N ALA A 379 -0.79 -0.89 7.82
CA ALA A 379 -1.32 -2.02 8.58
C ALA A 379 -0.94 -1.86 10.06
N LEU A 380 -1.92 -1.78 10.96
CA LEU A 380 -1.69 -1.80 12.41
C LEU A 380 -2.16 -3.13 12.97
N ILE A 381 -1.25 -4.03 13.35
CA ILE A 381 -1.58 -5.35 13.89
C ILE A 381 -1.43 -5.32 15.41
N GLN A 382 -2.52 -5.58 16.14
CA GLN A 382 -2.57 -5.64 17.59
C GLN A 382 -2.65 -7.09 18.06
N VAL A 383 -1.59 -7.56 18.73
CA VAL A 383 -1.51 -8.91 19.29
C VAL A 383 -2.13 -8.91 20.69
N LEU A 384 -3.09 -9.80 20.97
CA LEU A 384 -3.67 -10.00 22.29
C LEU A 384 -3.69 -11.50 22.63
N PRO A 385 -2.68 -12.04 23.35
CA PRO A 385 -2.62 -13.46 23.67
C PRO A 385 -3.74 -13.88 24.64
N PHE A 386 -4.40 -14.99 24.34
CA PHE A 386 -5.43 -15.62 25.18
C PHE A 386 -4.83 -16.83 25.90
N TYR A 387 -4.53 -16.66 27.18
CA TYR A 387 -4.19 -17.72 28.11
C TYR A 387 -5.48 -18.30 28.69
N LEU A 388 -5.81 -19.52 28.27
CA LEU A 388 -7.00 -20.24 28.65
C LEU A 388 -6.68 -21.41 29.60
N PHE A 389 -7.70 -21.82 30.36
CA PHE A 389 -7.72 -23.09 31.10
C PHE A 389 -6.64 -23.23 32.18
N GLY A 390 -6.25 -22.11 32.79
CA GLY A 390 -5.25 -22.08 33.87
C GLY A 390 -3.83 -21.79 33.41
N THR A 391 -3.60 -21.64 32.09
CA THR A 391 -2.34 -21.07 31.60
C THR A 391 -2.24 -19.60 32.00
N ASN A 392 -1.01 -19.11 32.15
CA ASN A 392 -0.67 -17.73 32.42
C ASN A 392 0.84 -17.49 32.11
N PRO A 393 1.31 -16.24 32.05
CA PRO A 393 2.71 -15.93 31.76
C PRO A 393 3.77 -16.55 32.69
N GLY A 394 3.38 -17.00 33.89
CA GLY A 394 4.28 -17.64 34.85
C GLY A 394 4.32 -19.17 34.80
N ASN A 395 3.42 -19.83 34.07
CA ASN A 395 3.36 -21.30 33.97
C ASN A 395 3.31 -21.88 32.55
N SER A 396 3.19 -21.05 31.51
CA SER A 396 3.34 -21.46 30.11
C SER A 396 4.36 -20.58 29.38
N PHE A 397 3.91 -19.67 28.51
CA PHE A 397 4.78 -18.77 27.76
C PHE A 397 4.81 -17.37 28.41
N PRO A 398 5.97 -16.82 28.78
CA PRO A 398 6.07 -15.49 29.39
C PRO A 398 5.65 -14.39 28.41
N LEU A 399 5.23 -13.23 28.95
CA LEU A 399 4.89 -12.07 28.11
C LEU A 399 6.05 -11.67 27.19
N SER A 400 7.31 -11.79 27.64
CA SER A 400 8.50 -11.54 26.81
C SER A 400 8.62 -12.45 25.57
N GLN A 401 7.84 -13.52 25.46
CA GLN A 401 7.68 -14.31 24.23
C GLN A 401 6.34 -13.99 23.53
N THR A 402 5.23 -13.89 24.27
CA THR A 402 3.90 -13.67 23.66
C THR A 402 3.64 -12.25 23.17
N THR A 403 4.47 -11.28 23.58
CA THR A 403 4.35 -9.87 23.23
C THR A 403 5.56 -9.33 22.46
N THR A 404 6.58 -10.17 22.21
CA THR A 404 7.74 -9.80 21.39
C THR A 404 7.45 -10.24 19.96
N VAL A 405 7.23 -9.27 19.07
CA VAL A 405 7.08 -9.55 17.64
C VAL A 405 8.47 -9.63 17.01
N PRO A 406 8.82 -10.70 16.26
CA PRO A 406 10.08 -10.78 15.53
C PRO A 406 10.15 -9.68 14.44
N GLN A 407 11.26 -8.95 14.36
CA GLN A 407 11.43 -7.88 13.34
C GLN A 407 11.40 -8.45 11.92
N ASP A 408 11.97 -9.63 11.70
CA ASP A 408 11.96 -10.33 10.43
C ASP A 408 10.54 -10.71 9.98
N ALA A 409 9.63 -11.03 10.91
CA ALA A 409 8.21 -11.19 10.58
C ALA A 409 7.59 -9.85 10.11
N VAL A 410 7.86 -8.73 10.78
CA VAL A 410 7.35 -7.40 10.38
C VAL A 410 7.90 -6.97 9.02
N ASP A 411 9.19 -7.18 8.80
CA ASP A 411 9.89 -6.87 7.55
C ASP A 411 9.34 -7.70 6.38
N GLU A 412 9.05 -8.99 6.60
CA GLU A 412 8.53 -9.89 5.58
C GLU A 412 7.04 -9.64 5.26
N ILE A 413 6.24 -9.26 6.26
CA ILE A 413 4.87 -8.75 6.04
C ILE A 413 4.94 -7.47 5.21
N TYR A 414 5.82 -6.53 5.55
CA TYR A 414 6.00 -5.29 4.78
C TYR A 414 6.44 -5.58 3.34
N ALA A 415 7.39 -6.51 3.15
CA ALA A 415 7.81 -6.97 1.83
C ALA A 415 6.62 -7.47 1.00
N LYS A 416 5.75 -8.32 1.56
CA LYS A 416 4.71 -9.04 0.81
C LYS A 416 3.33 -8.37 0.78
N TRP A 417 3.03 -7.45 1.69
CA TRP A 417 1.75 -6.73 1.73
C TRP A 417 1.81 -5.37 1.03
N PRO A 418 0.74 -4.94 0.34
CA PRO A 418 0.68 -3.67 -0.38
C PRO A 418 0.32 -2.50 0.54
N VAL A 419 1.17 -2.28 1.54
CA VAL A 419 1.07 -1.17 2.50
C VAL A 419 2.33 -0.32 2.50
N ALA A 420 2.20 0.95 2.86
CA ALA A 420 3.30 1.87 3.06
C ALA A 420 4.02 1.66 4.38
N SER A 421 3.33 1.07 5.36
CA SER A 421 3.94 0.60 6.59
C SER A 421 3.17 -0.54 7.26
N VAL A 422 3.90 -1.34 8.04
CA VAL A 422 3.39 -2.32 8.99
C VAL A 422 3.84 -1.88 10.38
N VAL A 423 2.93 -1.91 11.34
CA VAL A 423 3.21 -1.68 12.76
C VAL A 423 2.58 -2.83 13.54
N MET A 424 3.39 -3.68 14.14
CA MET A 424 2.96 -4.75 15.02
C MET A 424 3.23 -4.38 16.47
N GLN A 425 2.23 -4.49 17.33
CA GLN A 425 2.34 -4.15 18.74
C GLN A 425 1.46 -5.05 19.60
N ASN A 426 1.82 -5.21 20.87
CA ASN A 426 0.92 -5.82 21.84
C ASN A 426 -0.27 -4.89 22.13
N HIS A 427 -1.46 -5.47 22.30
CA HIS A 427 -2.66 -4.76 22.69
C HIS A 427 -2.52 -4.19 24.12
N PRO A 428 -3.02 -2.98 24.45
CA PRO A 428 -2.88 -2.37 25.77
C PRO A 428 -3.29 -3.22 26.98
N ALA A 429 -4.24 -4.16 26.79
CA ALA A 429 -4.65 -5.14 27.82
C ALA A 429 -3.59 -6.22 28.14
N ARG A 430 -2.53 -6.33 27.34
CA ARG A 430 -1.39 -7.27 27.38
C ARG A 430 -1.70 -8.77 27.23
N ALA A 431 -2.74 -9.27 27.89
CA ALA A 431 -3.14 -10.67 27.86
C ALA A 431 -4.57 -10.84 28.37
N VAL A 432 -5.26 -11.85 27.84
CA VAL A 432 -6.48 -12.40 28.44
C VAL A 432 -6.09 -13.64 29.24
N ILE A 433 -6.43 -13.72 30.53
CA ILE A 433 -6.11 -14.88 31.39
C ILE A 433 -7.39 -15.42 32.01
N TRP A 434 -8.00 -16.42 31.37
CA TRP A 434 -9.33 -16.92 31.74
C TRP A 434 -9.31 -18.43 32.06
N PRO A 435 -9.83 -18.85 33.24
CA PRO A 435 -9.78 -20.25 33.66
C PRO A 435 -10.78 -21.15 32.91
N ALA A 436 -11.76 -20.55 32.23
CA ALA A 436 -12.83 -21.25 31.55
C ALA A 436 -13.40 -20.41 30.40
N LEU A 437 -14.02 -21.06 29.42
CA LEU A 437 -14.63 -20.43 28.25
C LEU A 437 -15.98 -21.06 27.94
N VAL A 438 -17.01 -20.23 27.68
CA VAL A 438 -18.32 -20.74 27.25
C VAL A 438 -18.29 -21.06 25.76
N ILE A 439 -18.56 -22.32 25.44
CA ILE A 439 -18.87 -22.74 24.08
C ILE A 439 -20.37 -22.53 23.88
N PRO A 440 -20.80 -21.79 22.84
CA PRO A 440 -22.21 -21.53 22.55
C PRO A 440 -22.94 -22.81 22.08
N PRO A 441 -24.27 -22.78 21.92
CA PRO A 441 -25.01 -23.90 21.37
C PRO A 441 -24.54 -24.20 19.94
N GLN A 442 -24.20 -25.46 19.69
CA GLN A 442 -23.69 -25.98 18.41
C GLN A 442 -23.99 -27.48 18.29
N ASP A 443 -24.05 -28.01 17.07
CA ASP A 443 -24.23 -29.45 16.80
C ASP A 443 -25.46 -30.09 17.48
N GLY A 444 -26.53 -29.31 17.64
CA GLY A 444 -27.74 -29.73 18.36
C GLY A 444 -27.57 -29.91 19.87
N LYS A 445 -26.49 -29.36 20.46
CA LYS A 445 -26.18 -29.43 21.89
C LYS A 445 -26.31 -28.04 22.53
N PRO A 446 -26.72 -27.94 23.81
CA PRO A 446 -26.73 -26.67 24.52
C PRO A 446 -25.33 -26.09 24.72
N ALA A 447 -25.29 -24.78 25.03
CA ALA A 447 -24.07 -24.12 25.49
C ALA A 447 -23.47 -24.85 26.70
N PHE A 448 -22.14 -24.82 26.85
CA PHE A 448 -21.46 -25.41 28.00
C PHE A 448 -20.18 -24.66 28.36
N LEU A 449 -19.79 -24.73 29.64
CA LEU A 449 -18.54 -24.19 30.12
C LEU A 449 -17.40 -25.21 29.91
N ARG A 450 -16.33 -24.79 29.24
CA ARG A 450 -15.12 -25.58 28.96
C ARG A 450 -13.96 -25.10 29.83
N ARG A 451 -13.13 -26.04 30.32
CA ARG A 451 -12.04 -25.79 31.29
C ARG A 451 -10.70 -26.46 30.91
N ALA A 452 -10.61 -27.10 29.75
CA ALA A 452 -9.39 -27.68 29.18
C ALA A 452 -9.55 -27.85 27.65
N ARG A 453 -8.42 -27.93 26.92
CA ARG A 453 -8.39 -28.03 25.45
C ARG A 453 -9.15 -29.25 24.94
N ASP A 454 -8.82 -30.44 25.40
CA ASP A 454 -9.37 -31.74 24.97
C ASP A 454 -10.63 -32.18 25.75
N ALA A 455 -11.17 -31.29 26.61
CA ALA A 455 -12.39 -31.56 27.36
C ALA A 455 -13.58 -31.93 26.45
N ARG A 456 -14.36 -32.93 26.89
CA ARG A 456 -15.53 -33.48 26.17
C ARG A 456 -15.23 -34.17 24.83
N GLY A 457 -13.98 -34.54 24.57
CA GLY A 457 -13.62 -35.40 23.43
C GLY A 457 -13.52 -34.70 22.08
N ASP A 458 -13.37 -33.38 22.06
CA ASP A 458 -13.04 -32.59 20.87
C ASP A 458 -11.51 -32.34 20.84
N PRO A 459 -10.76 -32.98 19.93
CA PRO A 459 -9.30 -32.87 19.86
C PRO A 459 -8.81 -31.70 18.97
N TYR A 460 -9.71 -31.02 18.26
CA TYR A 460 -9.37 -30.12 17.13
C TYR A 460 -9.41 -28.63 17.45
N GLY A 461 -9.92 -28.23 18.63
CA GLY A 461 -9.79 -26.84 19.12
C GLY A 461 -10.65 -25.78 18.42
N PHE A 462 -11.14 -26.01 17.21
CA PHE A 462 -11.95 -25.04 16.43
C PHE A 462 -13.11 -24.38 17.19
N PRO A 463 -13.90 -25.08 18.05
CA PRO A 463 -14.93 -24.42 18.85
C PRO A 463 -14.36 -23.37 19.83
N ILE A 464 -13.14 -23.58 20.34
CA ILE A 464 -12.44 -22.62 21.20
C ILE A 464 -11.96 -21.43 20.36
N LEU A 465 -11.26 -21.69 19.24
CA LEU A 465 -10.81 -20.65 18.32
C LEU A 465 -11.98 -19.76 17.85
N SER A 466 -13.13 -20.36 17.51
CA SER A 466 -14.32 -19.62 17.09
C SER A 466 -14.87 -18.68 18.18
N VAL A 467 -14.70 -19.02 19.46
CA VAL A 467 -15.06 -18.13 20.57
C VAL A 467 -13.98 -17.08 20.83
N VAL A 468 -12.69 -17.43 20.74
CA VAL A 468 -11.57 -16.48 20.86
C VAL A 468 -11.63 -15.40 19.77
N LEU A 469 -11.83 -15.80 18.51
CA LEU A 469 -11.97 -14.89 17.37
C LEU A 469 -13.11 -13.88 17.58
N ARG A 470 -14.30 -14.37 17.98
CA ARG A 470 -15.45 -13.50 18.29
C ARG A 470 -15.19 -12.60 19.48
N MET A 471 -14.50 -13.09 20.51
CA MET A 471 -14.19 -12.29 21.69
C MET A 471 -13.17 -11.19 21.38
N LEU A 472 -12.13 -11.50 20.60
CA LEU A 472 -11.16 -10.52 20.09
C LEU A 472 -11.86 -9.43 19.27
N ARG A 473 -12.75 -9.84 18.34
CA ARG A 473 -13.58 -8.89 17.59
C ARG A 473 -14.43 -8.01 18.50
N SER A 474 -15.10 -8.58 19.49
CA SER A 474 -15.91 -7.79 20.43
C SER A 474 -15.08 -6.89 21.35
N PHE A 475 -13.80 -7.21 21.64
CA PHE A 475 -12.88 -6.25 22.26
C PHE A 475 -12.55 -5.08 21.31
N GLN A 476 -12.31 -5.35 20.02
CA GLN A 476 -12.05 -4.32 19.00
C GLN A 476 -13.27 -3.41 18.74
N GLU A 477 -14.47 -3.99 18.63
CA GLU A 477 -15.75 -3.27 18.56
C GLU A 477 -15.95 -2.39 19.79
N ALA A 478 -15.76 -2.94 21.00
CA ALA A 478 -15.91 -2.19 22.25
C ALA A 478 -14.84 -1.09 22.45
N ASN A 479 -13.74 -1.13 21.70
CA ASN A 479 -12.72 -0.07 21.64
C ASN A 479 -12.95 0.94 20.51
N GLY A 480 -13.91 0.69 19.60
CA GLY A 480 -14.17 1.55 18.44
C GLY A 480 -13.04 1.55 17.41
N ASP A 481 -12.39 0.40 17.22
CA ASP A 481 -11.29 0.20 16.28
C ASP A 481 -11.68 -0.72 15.08
N ASP A 482 -12.92 -1.25 15.03
CA ASP A 482 -13.48 -2.07 13.93
C ASP A 482 -13.47 -1.37 12.54
N PRO A 483 -13.82 -0.06 12.40
CA PRO A 483 -13.75 0.64 11.10
C PRO A 483 -12.36 1.23 10.75
N THR A 484 -11.32 0.91 11.52
CA THR A 484 -9.98 1.50 11.37
C THR A 484 -9.02 0.58 10.61
N GLN A 485 -7.78 1.00 10.38
CA GLN A 485 -6.72 0.16 9.81
C GLN A 485 -6.17 -0.92 10.77
N SER A 486 -6.86 -1.17 11.89
CA SER A 486 -6.42 -2.09 12.93
C SER A 486 -6.85 -3.52 12.65
N LEU A 487 -5.88 -4.42 12.59
CA LEU A 487 -6.07 -5.86 12.56
C LEU A 487 -5.79 -6.43 13.96
N GLY A 488 -6.61 -7.36 14.44
CA GLY A 488 -6.38 -8.07 15.70
C GLY A 488 -5.81 -9.48 15.46
N TYR A 489 -4.83 -9.90 16.27
CA TYR A 489 -4.37 -11.29 16.30
C TYR A 489 -4.35 -11.85 17.73
N ALA A 490 -4.93 -13.03 17.95
CA ALA A 490 -4.94 -13.71 19.25
C ALA A 490 -4.24 -15.08 19.17
N PRO A 491 -2.99 -15.19 19.63
CA PRO A 491 -2.38 -16.48 19.98
C PRO A 491 -3.24 -17.18 21.05
N ALA A 492 -3.71 -18.40 20.76
CA ALA A 492 -4.52 -19.19 21.68
C ALA A 492 -3.64 -20.19 22.46
N ILE A 493 -3.36 -19.88 23.72
CA ILE A 493 -2.53 -20.66 24.62
C ILE A 493 -3.45 -21.40 25.59
N MET A 494 -3.41 -22.73 25.56
CA MET A 494 -4.41 -23.58 26.24
C MET A 494 -3.74 -24.65 27.10
N LEU A 495 -4.45 -25.10 28.13
CA LEU A 495 -4.08 -26.24 28.96
C LEU A 495 -4.97 -27.45 28.63
N ASP A 496 -4.38 -28.63 28.46
CA ASP A 496 -5.09 -29.90 28.28
C ASP A 496 -5.49 -30.55 29.63
N LEU A 497 -6.29 -31.61 29.59
CA LEU A 497 -6.73 -32.37 30.76
C LEU A 497 -5.59 -33.04 31.55
N LYS A 498 -4.37 -33.12 30.98
CA LYS A 498 -3.19 -33.75 31.61
C LYS A 498 -2.29 -32.74 32.32
N GLY A 499 -2.58 -31.44 32.21
CA GLY A 499 -1.70 -30.38 32.72
C GLY A 499 -0.65 -29.88 31.71
N THR A 500 -0.76 -30.28 30.44
CA THR A 500 0.16 -29.85 29.37
C THR A 500 -0.33 -28.55 28.74
N TYR A 501 0.54 -27.55 28.57
CA TYR A 501 0.22 -26.38 27.76
C TYR A 501 0.43 -26.65 26.27
N PHE A 502 -0.35 -25.96 25.44
CA PHE A 502 -0.36 -26.09 23.98
C PHE A 502 -0.68 -24.74 23.33
N ALA A 503 0.05 -24.38 22.28
CA ALA A 503 -0.39 -23.38 21.31
C ALA A 503 -1.08 -24.13 20.16
N GLU A 504 -2.20 -23.62 19.65
CA GLU A 504 -3.01 -24.37 18.67
C GLU A 504 -2.23 -24.69 17.38
N GLY A 505 -2.56 -25.76 16.67
CA GLY A 505 -1.92 -26.11 15.39
C GLY A 505 -2.66 -25.62 14.16
N ALA A 506 -3.74 -24.87 14.36
CA ALA A 506 -4.67 -24.40 13.34
C ALA A 506 -5.13 -22.98 13.69
N GLY A 507 -5.73 -22.29 12.71
CA GLY A 507 -6.25 -20.94 12.88
C GLY A 507 -7.72 -20.78 12.52
N LEU A 508 -8.23 -19.57 12.77
CA LEU A 508 -9.45 -19.01 12.20
C LEU A 508 -9.31 -17.49 12.06
N GLY A 509 -9.79 -16.94 10.94
CA GLY A 509 -9.73 -15.52 10.63
C GLY A 509 -11.02 -14.97 10.02
N GLY A 510 -11.16 -13.65 10.05
CA GLY A 510 -12.30 -12.93 9.48
C GLY A 510 -12.62 -11.64 10.22
N PHE A 511 -13.25 -10.67 9.54
CA PHE A 511 -13.71 -9.40 10.13
C PHE A 511 -12.60 -8.63 10.87
N SER A 512 -11.49 -8.36 10.18
CA SER A 512 -10.31 -7.66 10.72
C SER A 512 -9.58 -8.39 11.86
N VAL A 513 -9.97 -9.61 12.24
CA VAL A 513 -9.34 -10.36 13.33
C VAL A 513 -8.92 -11.77 12.90
N ALA A 514 -7.95 -12.32 13.62
CA ALA A 514 -7.44 -13.67 13.47
C ALA A 514 -7.05 -14.30 14.82
N THR A 515 -7.07 -15.63 14.89
CA THR A 515 -6.59 -16.40 16.04
C THR A 515 -6.02 -17.72 15.56
N GLY A 516 -5.05 -18.28 16.28
CA GLY A 516 -4.50 -19.58 15.93
C GLY A 516 -3.21 -19.92 16.64
N GLY A 517 -2.38 -20.66 15.94
CA GLY A 517 -1.11 -21.19 16.40
C GLY A 517 0.08 -20.25 16.35
N GLY A 518 1.06 -20.54 17.22
CA GLY A 518 2.40 -19.98 17.17
C GLY A 518 2.57 -18.64 17.88
N LEU A 519 3.69 -18.51 18.59
CA LEU A 519 4.32 -17.20 18.84
C LEU A 519 5.34 -16.88 17.74
N ASP A 520 5.38 -17.74 16.73
CA ASP A 520 6.38 -17.80 15.69
C ASP A 520 5.96 -17.00 14.46
N TYR A 521 4.72 -16.49 14.39
CA TYR A 521 4.19 -15.66 13.30
C TYR A 521 4.51 -16.27 11.93
N ASP A 522 3.92 -17.43 11.65
CA ASP A 522 4.19 -18.30 10.50
C ASP A 522 3.06 -18.26 9.44
N GLY A 523 3.05 -19.23 8.51
CA GLY A 523 2.03 -19.37 7.48
C GLY A 523 0.59 -19.24 7.99
N ILE A 524 0.27 -19.82 9.16
CA ILE A 524 -1.09 -19.75 9.73
C ILE A 524 -1.41 -18.30 10.10
N PHE A 525 -0.48 -17.59 10.75
CA PHE A 525 -0.67 -16.18 11.11
C PHE A 525 -1.02 -15.31 9.89
N ILE A 526 -0.32 -15.48 8.76
CA ILE A 526 -0.55 -14.66 7.57
C ILE A 526 -1.82 -15.06 6.82
N HIS A 527 -2.15 -16.36 6.80
CA HIS A 527 -3.37 -16.91 6.21
C HIS A 527 -4.62 -16.39 6.92
N GLU A 528 -4.68 -16.50 8.26
CA GLU A 528 -5.84 -16.06 9.03
C GLU A 528 -6.02 -14.53 8.98
N LEU A 529 -4.93 -13.75 8.94
CA LEU A 529 -5.04 -12.30 8.71
C LEU A 529 -5.50 -11.97 7.29
N GLY A 530 -5.18 -12.80 6.29
CA GLY A 530 -5.74 -12.72 4.95
C GLY A 530 -7.26 -12.94 4.92
N HIS A 531 -7.77 -13.92 5.67
CA HIS A 531 -9.21 -14.03 5.95
C HIS A 531 -9.77 -12.81 6.68
N GLY A 532 -9.02 -12.27 7.65
CA GLY A 532 -9.31 -10.99 8.33
C GLY A 532 -9.54 -9.83 7.36
N MET A 533 -8.74 -9.74 6.30
CA MET A 533 -8.84 -8.76 5.21
C MET A 533 -9.82 -9.15 4.09
N GLY A 534 -10.48 -10.31 4.20
CA GLY A 534 -11.54 -10.75 3.30
C GLY A 534 -11.10 -11.57 2.08
N ALA A 535 -9.89 -12.12 2.07
CA ALA A 535 -9.50 -13.14 1.09
C ALA A 535 -10.11 -14.51 1.48
N PRO A 536 -10.78 -15.24 0.56
CA PRO A 536 -11.21 -16.63 0.78
C PRO A 536 -10.02 -17.59 0.57
N HIS A 537 -10.22 -18.90 0.76
CA HIS A 537 -9.34 -19.87 0.10
C HIS A 537 -9.43 -19.68 -1.42
N GLN A 538 -8.30 -19.68 -2.11
CA GLN A 538 -8.25 -19.18 -3.50
C GLN A 538 -8.61 -20.25 -4.53
N GLY A 539 -8.47 -21.54 -4.22
CA GLY A 539 -9.05 -22.64 -4.98
C GLY A 539 -10.58 -22.60 -4.95
N ASP A 540 -11.18 -22.43 -3.76
CA ASP A 540 -12.62 -22.17 -3.63
C ASP A 540 -13.03 -20.86 -4.32
N GLY A 541 -12.21 -19.81 -4.21
CA GLY A 541 -12.38 -18.54 -4.90
C GLY A 541 -12.43 -18.68 -6.42
N TYR A 542 -11.54 -19.50 -6.99
CA TYR A 542 -11.47 -19.80 -8.42
C TYR A 542 -12.71 -20.56 -8.88
N LEU A 543 -13.08 -21.63 -8.18
CA LEU A 543 -14.30 -22.41 -8.45
C LEU A 543 -15.58 -21.56 -8.32
N ALA A 544 -15.57 -20.54 -7.45
CA ALA A 544 -16.65 -19.58 -7.30
C ALA A 544 -16.60 -18.39 -8.29
N GLY A 545 -15.64 -18.33 -9.23
CA GLY A 545 -15.50 -17.24 -10.19
C GLY A 545 -15.13 -15.89 -9.56
N LYS A 546 -14.37 -15.92 -8.46
CA LYS A 546 -13.91 -14.77 -7.66
C LYS A 546 -12.39 -14.64 -7.57
N PHE A 547 -11.63 -15.62 -8.06
CA PHE A 547 -10.18 -15.59 -8.16
C PHE A 547 -9.77 -15.96 -9.60
N PRO A 548 -8.74 -15.34 -10.20
CA PRO A 548 -8.42 -15.52 -11.62
C PRO A 548 -7.61 -16.78 -11.93
N TYR A 549 -6.82 -17.29 -10.98
CA TYR A 549 -5.80 -18.32 -11.26
C TYR A 549 -6.26 -19.72 -10.83
N ALA A 550 -6.00 -20.71 -11.68
CA ALA A 550 -6.44 -22.08 -11.45
C ALA A 550 -5.82 -22.70 -10.19
N ALA A 551 -6.58 -23.58 -9.54
CA ALA A 551 -6.21 -24.28 -8.29
C ALA A 551 -5.99 -23.40 -7.03
N GLY A 552 -6.00 -22.07 -7.15
CA GLY A 552 -5.49 -21.17 -6.08
C GLY A 552 -4.06 -20.69 -6.31
N SER A 553 -3.47 -21.00 -7.48
CA SER A 553 -2.04 -20.82 -7.75
C SER A 553 -1.63 -19.41 -8.15
N LEU A 554 -0.32 -19.18 -8.24
CA LEU A 554 0.29 -17.98 -8.84
C LEU A 554 0.39 -18.07 -10.38
N ALA A 555 -0.33 -19.00 -11.04
CA ALA A 555 -0.27 -19.22 -12.49
C ALA A 555 -0.94 -18.10 -13.29
N GLY A 556 -0.20 -17.01 -13.50
CA GLY A 556 -0.66 -15.79 -14.16
C GLY A 556 -0.42 -14.51 -13.36
N SER A 557 -0.05 -14.64 -12.08
CA SER A 557 0.35 -13.51 -11.23
C SER A 557 1.65 -12.88 -11.73
N VAL A 558 1.77 -11.56 -11.60
CA VAL A 558 3.09 -10.90 -11.64
C VAL A 558 3.95 -11.37 -10.46
N TRP A 559 5.27 -11.24 -10.61
CA TRP A 559 6.22 -11.65 -9.56
C TRP A 559 6.20 -10.68 -8.38
N GLY A 560 6.44 -11.23 -7.19
CA GLY A 560 6.64 -10.44 -5.98
C GLY A 560 7.99 -9.72 -5.98
N TYR A 561 8.17 -8.77 -5.07
CA TYR A 561 9.45 -8.12 -4.80
C TYR A 561 9.62 -7.93 -3.30
N ASP A 562 10.70 -8.48 -2.75
CA ASP A 562 11.17 -8.17 -1.41
C ASP A 562 12.07 -6.94 -1.48
N GLN A 563 11.50 -5.80 -1.06
CA GLN A 563 12.22 -4.53 -0.97
C GLN A 563 13.23 -4.49 0.19
N VAL A 564 13.04 -5.28 1.24
CA VAL A 564 13.93 -5.31 2.42
C VAL A 564 15.23 -6.03 2.08
N ASN A 565 15.12 -7.25 1.53
CA ASN A 565 16.27 -8.05 1.12
C ASN A 565 16.75 -7.74 -0.32
N ARG A 566 16.00 -6.88 -1.05
CA ARG A 566 16.21 -6.51 -2.46
C ARG A 566 16.30 -7.75 -3.35
N ARG A 567 15.21 -8.51 -3.42
CA ARG A 567 15.09 -9.73 -4.24
C ARG A 567 13.73 -9.84 -4.92
N PHE A 568 13.66 -10.47 -6.09
CA PHE A 568 12.39 -10.81 -6.71
C PHE A 568 11.84 -12.14 -6.18
N HIS A 569 10.53 -12.23 -6.01
CA HIS A 569 9.81 -13.46 -5.68
C HIS A 569 9.17 -14.11 -6.90
N GLY A 570 9.70 -15.27 -7.28
CA GLY A 570 9.21 -16.04 -8.41
C GLY A 570 7.89 -16.76 -8.12
N THR A 571 7.11 -17.01 -9.16
CA THR A 571 5.84 -17.77 -9.07
C THR A 571 6.03 -19.29 -9.02
N PHE A 572 7.27 -19.80 -9.00
CA PHE A 572 7.59 -21.24 -9.02
C PHE A 572 8.03 -21.74 -7.65
N VAL A 573 7.66 -22.96 -7.29
CA VAL A 573 8.09 -23.63 -6.06
C VAL A 573 9.63 -23.64 -6.01
N PRO A 574 10.25 -23.04 -4.98
CA PRO A 574 11.69 -22.84 -5.00
C PRO A 574 12.43 -24.12 -4.61
N PRO A 575 13.66 -24.39 -5.12
CA PRO A 575 14.34 -25.67 -4.89
C PRO A 575 14.66 -26.03 -3.44
N SER A 576 14.57 -25.08 -2.50
CA SER A 576 14.77 -25.35 -1.07
C SER A 576 13.49 -25.50 -0.25
N ALA A 577 12.30 -25.31 -0.86
CA ALA A 577 11.01 -25.54 -0.21
C ALA A 577 10.81 -27.01 0.16
N SER A 578 10.05 -27.25 1.22
CA SER A 578 9.70 -28.59 1.72
C SER A 578 9.00 -29.44 0.65
N GLU A 579 8.08 -28.85 -0.12
CA GLU A 579 7.24 -29.56 -1.08
C GLU A 579 7.89 -29.73 -2.46
N TYR A 580 9.03 -29.09 -2.75
CA TYR A 580 9.64 -29.07 -4.08
C TYR A 580 9.85 -30.46 -4.73
N LYS A 581 10.03 -31.52 -3.93
CA LYS A 581 10.19 -32.89 -4.43
C LYS A 581 8.88 -33.53 -4.89
N ASP A 582 7.80 -33.28 -4.15
CA ASP A 582 6.54 -34.00 -4.26
C ASP A 582 5.43 -33.15 -4.92
N CYS A 583 5.71 -31.86 -5.17
CA CYS A 583 4.80 -30.85 -5.72
C CYS A 583 4.01 -31.24 -6.97
N ARG A 584 4.53 -32.15 -7.79
CA ARG A 584 3.81 -32.62 -8.99
C ARG A 584 2.63 -33.56 -8.67
N SER A 585 2.51 -34.02 -7.43
CA SER A 585 1.49 -34.98 -6.98
C SER A 585 0.41 -34.35 -6.10
N GLU A 586 0.54 -33.07 -5.75
CA GLU A 586 -0.40 -32.33 -4.91
C GLU A 586 -1.74 -32.05 -5.61
N THR A 587 -2.80 -32.11 -4.81
CA THR A 587 -4.18 -31.88 -5.25
C THR A 587 -4.92 -31.00 -4.25
N TYR A 588 -5.64 -30.01 -4.76
CA TYR A 588 -6.23 -28.91 -4.02
C TYR A 588 -7.77 -28.93 -4.04
N SER A 589 -8.38 -27.88 -3.48
CA SER A 589 -9.83 -27.72 -3.36
C SER A 589 -10.57 -28.05 -4.66
N GLY A 590 -11.63 -28.85 -4.56
CA GLY A 590 -12.40 -29.34 -5.72
C GLY A 590 -11.67 -30.34 -6.62
N GLY A 591 -10.60 -30.97 -6.17
CA GLY A 591 -9.83 -31.96 -6.94
C GLY A 591 -9.02 -31.34 -8.08
N GLN A 592 -8.67 -30.05 -7.96
CA GLN A 592 -7.72 -29.42 -8.86
C GLN A 592 -6.31 -30.00 -8.64
N VAL A 593 -5.49 -30.05 -9.68
CA VAL A 593 -4.08 -30.46 -9.57
C VAL A 593 -3.18 -29.23 -9.54
N ARG A 594 -2.02 -29.36 -8.89
CA ARG A 594 -0.93 -28.38 -8.93
C ARG A 594 -0.68 -27.90 -10.37
N GLN A 595 -0.56 -26.58 -10.56
CA GLN A 595 -0.22 -26.03 -11.86
C GLN A 595 1.27 -26.28 -12.16
N ILE A 596 1.55 -26.74 -13.38
CA ILE A 596 2.90 -27.06 -13.86
C ILE A 596 3.10 -26.33 -15.19
N ASP A 597 4.25 -25.67 -15.35
CA ASP A 597 4.55 -24.94 -16.59
C ASP A 597 5.04 -25.84 -17.73
N ALA A 598 5.24 -25.25 -18.91
CA ALA A 598 5.73 -25.95 -20.09
C ALA A 598 7.17 -26.52 -19.94
N GLN A 599 7.90 -26.14 -18.89
CA GLN A 599 9.22 -26.65 -18.54
C GLN A 599 9.17 -27.72 -17.42
N GLY A 600 7.97 -28.09 -16.96
CA GLY A 600 7.78 -29.10 -15.91
C GLY A 600 8.02 -28.60 -14.48
N ARG A 601 8.09 -27.28 -14.26
CA ARG A 601 8.24 -26.66 -12.93
C ARG A 601 6.88 -26.48 -12.26
N CYS A 602 6.79 -26.79 -10.97
CA CYS A 602 5.60 -26.51 -10.17
C CYS A 602 5.47 -24.99 -9.96
N VAL A 603 4.25 -24.49 -10.12
CA VAL A 603 3.85 -23.12 -9.73
C VAL A 603 3.44 -23.15 -8.26
N ARG A 604 3.69 -22.07 -7.52
CA ARG A 604 3.26 -21.93 -6.11
C ARG A 604 1.75 -21.79 -6.00
N GLU A 605 1.21 -22.20 -4.86
CA GLU A 605 -0.11 -21.81 -4.38
C GLU A 605 -0.03 -20.42 -3.74
N ASP A 606 -1.14 -19.68 -3.78
CA ASP A 606 -1.29 -18.49 -2.95
C ASP A 606 -1.28 -18.92 -1.47
N PRO A 607 -0.69 -18.15 -0.53
CA PRO A 607 -0.71 -18.43 0.90
C PRO A 607 -2.12 -18.60 1.48
N MET A 608 -3.16 -18.16 0.76
CA MET A 608 -4.56 -18.37 1.08
C MET A 608 -5.14 -19.72 0.62
N GLU A 609 -4.47 -20.50 -0.24
CA GLU A 609 -4.80 -21.92 -0.50
C GLU A 609 -3.88 -22.85 0.31
N ASP A 610 -2.56 -22.61 0.29
CA ASP A 610 -1.58 -23.30 1.16
C ASP A 610 -0.55 -22.31 1.70
N SER A 611 -0.39 -22.29 3.03
CA SER A 611 0.45 -21.29 3.72
C SER A 611 1.83 -21.79 4.15
N THR A 612 2.18 -23.07 3.95
CA THR A 612 3.39 -23.67 4.56
C THR A 612 4.31 -24.40 3.57
N GLY A 613 3.80 -24.85 2.42
CA GLY A 613 4.52 -25.74 1.50
C GLY A 613 5.65 -25.11 0.66
N ASP A 614 5.36 -23.98 0.02
CA ASP A 614 6.11 -23.41 -1.11
C ASP A 614 7.20 -22.37 -0.72
N ILE A 615 7.67 -22.42 0.52
CA ILE A 615 8.46 -21.35 1.14
C ILE A 615 9.97 -21.57 0.90
N ALA A 616 10.65 -20.54 0.36
CA ALA A 616 12.11 -20.55 0.24
C ALA A 616 12.80 -20.48 1.60
N LYS A 617 13.93 -21.18 1.75
CA LYS A 617 14.68 -21.26 3.01
C LYS A 617 15.14 -19.87 3.47
N GLY A 618 14.71 -19.50 4.68
CA GLY A 618 15.02 -18.21 5.31
C GLY A 618 13.85 -17.21 5.26
N TYR A 619 12.73 -17.57 4.64
CA TYR A 619 11.46 -16.85 4.72
C TYR A 619 10.48 -17.58 5.65
N ARG A 620 9.49 -16.84 6.16
CA ARG A 620 8.39 -17.32 7.02
C ARG A 620 7.10 -17.60 6.24
N PHE A 621 6.91 -16.94 5.09
CA PHE A 621 5.67 -16.95 4.32
C PHE A 621 5.92 -17.17 2.82
N GLY A 622 4.96 -17.75 2.11
CA GLY A 622 4.91 -17.66 0.64
C GLY A 622 4.61 -16.21 0.17
N PRO A 623 5.01 -15.80 -1.04
CA PRO A 623 4.50 -14.58 -1.65
C PRO A 623 3.02 -14.77 -2.03
N PHE A 624 2.19 -13.76 -1.77
CA PHE A 624 0.82 -13.73 -2.26
C PHE A 624 0.78 -13.60 -3.79
N SER A 625 -0.35 -13.98 -4.40
CA SER A 625 -0.65 -13.53 -5.76
C SER A 625 -0.97 -12.03 -5.78
N ASP A 626 -0.76 -11.41 -6.94
CA ASP A 626 -1.12 -10.01 -7.20
C ASP A 626 -2.61 -9.70 -7.01
N TYR A 627 -3.50 -10.68 -7.21
CA TYR A 627 -4.93 -10.57 -6.95
C TYR A 627 -5.24 -10.56 -5.45
N THR A 628 -4.58 -11.40 -4.66
CA THR A 628 -4.71 -11.37 -3.20
C THR A 628 -4.12 -10.09 -2.63
N ALA A 629 -3.02 -9.59 -3.19
CA ALA A 629 -2.51 -8.25 -2.88
C ALA A 629 -3.54 -7.16 -3.23
N GLY A 630 -4.19 -7.21 -4.40
CA GLY A 630 -5.30 -6.31 -4.73
C GLY A 630 -6.45 -6.35 -3.71
N THR A 631 -6.78 -7.54 -3.20
CA THR A 631 -7.76 -7.71 -2.10
C THR A 631 -7.31 -7.02 -0.81
N PHE A 632 -6.04 -7.16 -0.40
CA PHE A 632 -5.50 -6.49 0.78
C PHE A 632 -5.39 -4.97 0.58
N GLN A 633 -4.99 -4.49 -0.61
CA GLN A 633 -4.96 -3.07 -0.92
C GLN A 633 -6.36 -2.46 -0.82
N ARG A 634 -7.39 -3.13 -1.36
CA ARG A 634 -8.79 -2.72 -1.21
C ARG A 634 -9.28 -2.72 0.24
N TYR A 635 -8.79 -3.61 1.10
CA TYR A 635 -9.15 -3.58 2.52
C TYR A 635 -8.75 -2.25 3.17
N PHE A 636 -7.56 -1.71 2.85
CA PHE A 636 -7.11 -0.42 3.36
C PHE A 636 -7.67 0.80 2.58
N GLU A 637 -7.69 0.76 1.24
CA GLU A 637 -8.11 1.88 0.39
C GLU A 637 -9.62 2.02 0.20
N GLY A 638 -10.37 0.92 0.36
CA GLY A 638 -11.81 0.86 0.09
C GLY A 638 -12.17 0.96 -1.40
N ARG A 639 -13.40 1.39 -1.67
CA ARG A 639 -13.88 1.77 -3.01
C ARG A 639 -14.79 2.98 -2.92
N THR A 640 -14.46 4.04 -3.64
CA THR A 640 -15.33 5.21 -3.80
C THR A 640 -16.18 5.07 -5.06
N THR A 641 -17.48 5.32 -4.93
CA THR A 641 -18.44 5.40 -6.04
C THR A 641 -19.08 6.78 -6.10
N VAL A 642 -19.69 7.12 -7.24
CA VAL A 642 -20.52 8.32 -7.40
C VAL A 642 -21.98 7.90 -7.46
N ASN A 643 -22.78 8.44 -6.55
CA ASN A 643 -24.22 8.26 -6.50
C ASN A 643 -24.90 9.08 -7.60
N ALA A 644 -26.15 8.77 -7.92
CA ALA A 644 -26.90 9.44 -8.99
C ALA A 644 -27.13 10.95 -8.75
N ASP A 645 -26.99 11.41 -7.49
CA ASP A 645 -27.06 12.82 -7.10
C ASP A 645 -25.70 13.55 -7.12
N GLY A 646 -24.64 12.87 -7.57
CA GLY A 646 -23.26 13.38 -7.60
C GLY A 646 -22.51 13.26 -6.27
N THR A 647 -23.14 12.76 -5.20
CA THR A 647 -22.44 12.52 -3.93
C THR A 647 -21.51 11.30 -4.02
N ARG A 648 -20.50 11.25 -3.14
CA ARG A 648 -19.57 10.12 -3.02
C ARG A 648 -20.12 9.09 -2.02
N SER A 649 -20.20 7.82 -2.40
CA SER A 649 -20.30 6.70 -1.45
C SER A 649 -18.94 6.03 -1.28
N TYR A 650 -18.67 5.51 -0.08
CA TYR A 650 -17.39 4.89 0.27
C TYR A 650 -17.67 3.50 0.84
N GLY A 651 -17.40 2.47 0.05
CA GLY A 651 -17.63 1.08 0.43
C GLY A 651 -16.35 0.41 0.88
N ASN A 652 -16.28 0.04 2.16
CA ASN A 652 -15.07 -0.49 2.83
C ASN A 652 -13.91 0.54 2.82
N GLY A 653 -12.73 0.12 3.28
CA GLY A 653 -11.56 0.98 3.44
C GLY A 653 -11.37 1.43 4.88
N ALA A 654 -10.12 1.66 5.27
CA ALA A 654 -9.77 2.04 6.62
C ALA A 654 -10.06 3.53 6.89
N ILE A 655 -10.77 3.82 7.98
CA ILE A 655 -10.92 5.18 8.50
C ILE A 655 -9.80 5.44 9.50
N VAL A 656 -8.82 6.23 9.07
CA VAL A 656 -7.57 6.48 9.79
C VAL A 656 -7.73 7.69 10.72
N LEU A 657 -7.35 7.54 11.99
CA LEU A 657 -7.27 8.65 12.94
C LEU A 657 -6.18 9.64 12.50
N ASP A 658 -6.56 10.88 12.19
CA ASP A 658 -5.65 11.96 11.82
C ASP A 658 -6.19 13.32 12.34
N PRO A 659 -5.65 13.82 13.47
CA PRO A 659 -6.07 15.10 14.06
C PRO A 659 -5.86 16.34 13.17
N ALA A 660 -5.10 16.24 12.07
CA ALA A 660 -4.94 17.35 11.13
C ALA A 660 -6.19 17.54 10.23
N TYR A 661 -7.06 16.53 10.12
CA TYR A 661 -8.27 16.60 9.30
C TYR A 661 -9.50 17.05 10.12
N PRO A 662 -10.42 17.84 9.53
CA PRO A 662 -11.69 18.18 10.17
C PRO A 662 -12.50 16.93 10.56
N GLY A 663 -12.84 16.83 11.84
CA GLY A 663 -13.47 15.64 12.43
C GLY A 663 -12.49 14.66 13.10
N GLY A 664 -11.19 14.83 12.92
CA GLY A 664 -10.12 14.04 13.55
C GLY A 664 -9.77 12.74 12.83
N TYR A 665 -10.32 12.49 11.64
CA TYR A 665 -10.08 11.28 10.86
C TYR A 665 -9.98 11.62 9.36
N ARG A 666 -9.38 10.71 8.61
CA ARG A 666 -9.33 10.72 7.16
C ARG A 666 -9.71 9.36 6.59
N ARG A 667 -10.20 9.36 5.34
CA ARG A 667 -10.36 8.15 4.52
C ARG A 667 -9.86 8.42 3.11
N TRP A 668 -9.56 7.36 2.36
CA TRP A 668 -9.11 7.48 0.99
C TRP A 668 -10.29 7.67 0.04
N ASP A 669 -10.17 8.60 -0.92
CA ASP A 669 -11.06 8.70 -2.07
C ASP A 669 -10.35 8.06 -3.28
N THR A 670 -10.84 6.91 -3.75
CA THR A 670 -10.21 6.16 -4.85
C THR A 670 -10.39 6.81 -6.23
N ILE A 671 -11.33 7.76 -6.37
CA ILE A 671 -11.59 8.47 -7.64
C ILE A 671 -10.68 9.70 -7.71
N GLU A 672 -10.61 10.48 -6.64
CA GLU A 672 -9.75 11.67 -6.55
C GLU A 672 -8.30 11.32 -6.20
N ARG A 673 -8.04 10.08 -5.76
CA ARG A 673 -6.74 9.53 -5.34
C ARG A 673 -6.06 10.43 -4.31
N ARG A 674 -6.78 10.72 -3.23
CA ARG A 674 -6.31 11.55 -2.12
C ARG A 674 -7.05 11.24 -0.83
N TRP A 675 -6.45 11.62 0.29
CA TRP A 675 -7.13 11.62 1.59
C TRP A 675 -8.17 12.74 1.67
N VAL A 676 -9.36 12.38 2.14
CA VAL A 676 -10.47 13.29 2.44
C VAL A 676 -10.82 13.21 3.92
N GLY A 677 -11.23 14.34 4.51
CA GLY A 677 -11.61 14.40 5.91
C GLY A 677 -12.87 13.57 6.19
N PHE A 678 -12.86 12.84 7.30
CA PHE A 678 -14.00 12.10 7.82
C PHE A 678 -14.38 12.64 9.19
N THR A 679 -15.64 13.02 9.36
CA THR A 679 -16.22 13.39 10.65
C THR A 679 -17.16 12.27 11.11
N PRO A 680 -16.80 11.52 12.18
CA PRO A 680 -17.69 10.50 12.73
C PRO A 680 -19.04 11.08 13.10
N LYS A 681 -20.10 10.49 12.54
CA LYS A 681 -21.48 10.86 12.87
C LYS A 681 -21.96 10.02 14.04
N LEU A 682 -22.07 10.65 15.21
CA LEU A 682 -22.82 10.11 16.36
C LEU A 682 -24.33 10.12 16.06
N ILE A 683 -24.79 9.27 15.14
CA ILE A 683 -26.19 9.31 14.66
C ILE A 683 -26.79 7.91 14.56
N ARG A 684 -27.89 7.70 15.30
CA ARG A 684 -28.86 6.60 15.12
C ARG A 684 -28.28 5.17 15.07
N GLY A 685 -27.28 4.88 15.90
CA GLY A 685 -27.00 3.57 16.55
C GLY A 685 -27.07 2.31 15.69
N SER A 686 -26.57 2.34 14.45
CA SER A 686 -26.67 1.22 13.52
C SER A 686 -25.43 0.34 13.56
N TRP A 687 -25.63 -0.97 13.51
CA TRP A 687 -24.61 -1.95 13.12
C TRP A 687 -24.27 -1.93 11.61
N SER A 688 -24.52 -0.77 10.98
CA SER A 688 -24.39 -0.51 9.54
C SER A 688 -24.66 0.97 9.23
N THR A 689 -23.88 1.88 9.83
CA THR A 689 -23.31 2.93 8.97
C THR A 689 -22.34 2.22 8.02
N GLU A 690 -22.21 2.65 6.77
CA GLU A 690 -21.13 2.14 5.89
C GLU A 690 -19.74 2.42 6.50
N ASP A 691 -19.68 3.37 7.44
CA ASP A 691 -18.49 3.88 8.10
C ASP A 691 -18.22 3.33 9.53
N GLY A 692 -19.08 2.50 10.13
CA GLY A 692 -18.92 1.95 11.50
C GLY A 692 -19.17 2.92 12.70
N GLU A 693 -18.88 2.45 13.92
CA GLU A 693 -19.01 3.22 15.18
C GLU A 693 -17.66 3.73 15.72
N PHE A 694 -17.64 4.89 16.37
CA PHE A 694 -16.44 5.55 16.89
C PHE A 694 -16.56 5.96 18.37
N PRO A 695 -15.45 6.00 19.12
CA PRO A 695 -15.47 6.31 20.54
C PRO A 695 -15.62 7.82 20.82
N LEU A 696 -16.30 8.12 21.93
CA LEU A 696 -16.48 9.49 22.45
C LEU A 696 -15.22 10.02 23.14
N ARG A 697 -14.46 9.13 23.80
CA ARG A 697 -13.21 9.46 24.50
C ARG A 697 -12.16 8.42 24.13
N ARG A 698 -10.98 8.87 23.71
CA ARG A 698 -9.84 8.01 23.36
C ARG A 698 -8.71 8.14 24.36
N ASN A 699 -7.88 7.10 24.45
CA ASN A 699 -6.68 7.05 25.31
C ASN A 699 -6.97 7.36 26.79
N VAL A 700 -8.02 6.76 27.36
CA VAL A 700 -8.44 6.90 28.76
C VAL A 700 -8.32 5.57 29.51
N PRO A 701 -8.16 5.56 30.84
CA PRO A 701 -8.29 4.34 31.64
C PRO A 701 -9.68 3.71 31.47
N VAL A 702 -9.69 2.40 31.22
CA VAL A 702 -10.90 1.61 30.96
C VAL A 702 -10.85 0.26 31.66
N HIS A 703 -12.02 -0.25 32.00
CA HIS A 703 -12.23 -1.67 32.27
C HIS A 703 -13.06 -2.29 31.15
N ALA A 704 -12.49 -3.25 30.43
CA ALA A 704 -13.24 -4.07 29.48
C ALA A 704 -13.86 -5.26 30.22
N ILE A 705 -15.19 -5.32 30.18
CA ILE A 705 -16.01 -6.30 30.88
C ILE A 705 -16.65 -7.21 29.84
N ALA A 706 -16.16 -8.45 29.79
CA ALA A 706 -16.73 -9.52 28.99
C ALA A 706 -17.68 -10.37 29.84
N LEU A 707 -18.84 -10.72 29.28
CA LEU A 707 -19.84 -11.56 29.93
C LEU A 707 -20.62 -12.42 28.93
N THR A 708 -21.12 -13.55 29.42
CA THR A 708 -22.11 -14.39 28.72
C THR A 708 -23.37 -14.54 29.57
N TYR A 709 -24.52 -14.66 28.92
CA TYR A 709 -25.81 -14.89 29.59
C TYR A 709 -26.71 -15.80 28.75
N SER A 710 -27.29 -16.81 29.38
CA SER A 710 -28.27 -17.73 28.78
C SER A 710 -29.69 -17.37 29.21
N TYR A 711 -30.56 -17.10 28.25
CA TYR A 711 -31.97 -16.77 28.50
C TYR A 711 -32.76 -17.97 29.05
N VAL A 712 -32.40 -19.18 28.62
CA VAL A 712 -32.99 -20.45 29.12
C VAL A 712 -32.45 -20.89 30.47
N GLY A 713 -31.48 -20.16 31.05
CA GLY A 713 -30.84 -20.57 32.31
C GLY A 713 -29.98 -21.83 32.18
N THR A 714 -29.32 -22.05 31.04
CA THR A 714 -28.37 -23.16 30.87
C THR A 714 -27.31 -23.11 31.98
N PRO A 715 -27.03 -24.22 32.70
CA PRO A 715 -26.09 -24.22 33.82
C PRO A 715 -24.68 -23.72 33.45
N GLU A 716 -24.03 -23.04 34.40
CA GLU A 716 -22.64 -22.54 34.34
C GLU A 716 -22.27 -21.54 33.22
N VAL A 717 -23.12 -21.29 32.21
CA VAL A 717 -22.74 -20.43 31.06
C VAL A 717 -23.10 -18.95 31.22
N SER A 718 -23.97 -18.60 32.17
CA SER A 718 -24.21 -17.20 32.57
C SER A 718 -23.11 -16.77 33.54
N GLN A 719 -22.14 -15.98 33.08
CA GLN A 719 -20.99 -15.55 33.88
C GLN A 719 -20.38 -14.22 33.44
N PHE A 720 -19.69 -13.57 34.38
CA PHE A 720 -18.69 -12.53 34.11
C PHE A 720 -17.29 -13.15 34.01
N TYR A 721 -16.61 -12.92 32.90
CA TYR A 721 -15.20 -13.24 32.77
C TYR A 721 -14.34 -12.30 33.65
N PRO A 722 -13.11 -12.70 34.03
CA PRO A 722 -12.13 -11.77 34.61
C PRO A 722 -11.98 -10.50 33.74
N PRO A 723 -12.25 -9.30 34.30
CA PRO A 723 -12.21 -8.05 33.54
C PRO A 723 -10.76 -7.63 33.23
N LEU A 724 -10.57 -6.97 32.09
CA LEU A 724 -9.28 -6.42 31.68
C LEU A 724 -9.22 -4.93 32.01
N SER A 725 -8.07 -4.42 32.45
CA SER A 725 -7.88 -3.01 32.79
C SER A 725 -6.69 -2.44 32.02
N PHE A 726 -6.91 -1.39 31.24
CA PHE A 726 -5.88 -0.81 30.37
C PHE A 726 -6.19 0.66 30.01
N VAL A 727 -5.38 1.25 29.12
CA VAL A 727 -5.67 2.55 28.50
C VAL A 727 -6.22 2.29 27.10
N GLY A 728 -7.50 2.62 26.91
CA GLY A 728 -8.28 2.32 25.70
C GLY A 728 -9.26 3.44 25.39
N ASN A 729 -10.40 3.10 24.81
CA ASN A 729 -11.40 4.06 24.35
C ASN A 729 -12.78 3.77 24.95
N LEU A 730 -13.58 4.82 25.16
CA LEU A 730 -14.96 4.70 25.62
C LEU A 730 -15.94 5.08 24.51
N MET A 731 -16.74 4.09 24.13
CA MET A 731 -17.87 4.21 23.20
C MET A 731 -19.03 5.00 23.82
N PHE A 732 -20.06 5.28 23.01
CA PHE A 732 -21.33 5.79 23.52
C PHE A 732 -21.95 4.81 24.51
N GLY A 733 -22.55 5.34 25.57
CA GLY A 733 -23.18 4.54 26.62
C GLY A 733 -24.35 5.28 27.26
N VAL A 734 -25.30 4.51 27.78
CA VAL A 734 -26.54 5.01 28.38
C VAL A 734 -26.59 4.56 29.84
N ASP A 735 -26.72 5.52 30.75
CA ASP A 735 -27.26 5.26 32.07
C ASP A 735 -28.80 5.21 31.96
N PRO A 736 -29.44 4.06 32.19
CA PRO A 736 -30.88 3.93 32.01
C PRO A 736 -31.68 4.54 33.16
N THR A 737 -31.06 5.11 34.20
CA THR A 737 -31.76 5.92 35.22
C THR A 737 -31.97 7.37 34.76
N ASP A 738 -31.13 7.88 33.86
CA ASP A 738 -31.28 9.19 33.23
C ASP A 738 -32.40 9.20 32.18
N ALA A 739 -33.40 10.06 32.38
CA ALA A 739 -34.57 10.16 31.50
C ALA A 739 -34.26 10.69 30.09
N ALA A 740 -33.29 11.60 29.95
CA ALA A 740 -32.87 12.14 28.66
C ALA A 740 -32.05 11.10 27.88
N GLN A 741 -31.16 10.37 28.56
CA GLN A 741 -30.41 9.26 27.94
C GLN A 741 -31.35 8.13 27.51
N ARG A 742 -32.31 7.72 28.35
CA ARG A 742 -33.39 6.79 27.93
C ARG A 742 -34.14 7.27 26.69
N ALA A 743 -34.62 8.51 26.71
CA ALA A 743 -35.36 9.09 25.59
C ALA A 743 -34.54 9.05 24.29
N SER A 744 -33.22 9.29 24.38
CA SER A 744 -32.30 9.25 23.24
C SER A 744 -32.21 7.87 22.57
N VAL A 745 -32.40 6.76 23.29
CA VAL A 745 -32.36 5.39 22.74
C VAL A 745 -33.74 4.76 22.52
N THR A 746 -34.82 5.53 22.66
CA THR A 746 -36.19 5.07 22.32
C THR A 746 -36.21 4.48 20.91
N PRO A 747 -36.64 3.22 20.72
CA PRO A 747 -36.60 2.55 19.44
C PRO A 747 -37.24 3.36 18.30
N ARG A 748 -36.53 3.44 17.17
CA ARG A 748 -36.90 4.16 15.93
C ARG A 748 -37.03 5.69 16.03
N THR A 749 -37.41 6.25 17.17
CA THR A 749 -37.73 7.68 17.32
C THR A 749 -36.64 8.52 18.01
N GLY A 750 -35.85 7.91 18.91
CA GLY A 750 -34.78 8.60 19.63
C GLY A 750 -33.57 8.97 18.73
N THR A 751 -32.75 9.92 19.18
CA THR A 751 -31.50 10.36 18.53
C THR A 751 -30.55 9.19 18.19
N TYR A 752 -30.54 8.18 19.06
CA TYR A 752 -29.81 6.92 18.95
C TYR A 752 -30.77 5.72 18.84
N GLY A 753 -31.98 5.93 18.30
CA GLY A 753 -33.09 4.97 18.37
C GLY A 753 -32.89 3.59 17.71
N LYS A 754 -31.75 3.30 17.09
CA LYS A 754 -31.40 1.92 16.72
C LYS A 754 -30.70 1.13 17.84
N PHE A 755 -30.09 1.79 18.82
CA PHE A 755 -29.37 1.17 19.95
C PHE A 755 -30.21 0.08 20.65
N CYS A 756 -31.51 0.35 20.87
CA CYS A 756 -32.46 -0.64 21.39
C CYS A 756 -33.34 -1.32 20.33
N SER A 757 -33.27 -0.94 19.04
CA SER A 757 -34.09 -1.56 17.99
C SER A 757 -33.65 -2.98 17.65
N ASP A 758 -32.34 -3.24 17.69
CA ASP A 758 -31.72 -4.47 17.17
C ASP A 758 -31.70 -5.58 18.23
N ALA A 759 -32.88 -6.10 18.57
CA ALA A 759 -33.13 -7.10 19.62
C ALA A 759 -33.28 -6.61 21.07
N GLY A 760 -33.56 -5.32 21.27
CA GLY A 760 -33.96 -4.78 22.57
C GLY A 760 -32.80 -4.43 23.51
N CYS A 761 -33.17 -3.76 24.59
CA CYS A 761 -32.33 -3.36 25.72
C CYS A 761 -33.05 -3.79 27.01
N ASP A 762 -32.99 -5.08 27.32
CA ASP A 762 -33.66 -5.67 28.48
C ASP A 762 -32.74 -5.89 29.68
N TYR A 763 -31.45 -5.55 29.55
CA TYR A 763 -30.45 -5.78 30.61
C TYR A 763 -29.55 -4.57 30.81
N THR A 764 -29.18 -4.36 32.07
CA THR A 764 -28.27 -3.29 32.49
C THR A 764 -27.10 -3.88 33.25
N LEU A 765 -25.88 -3.51 32.88
CA LEU A 765 -24.71 -3.78 33.73
C LEU A 765 -24.69 -2.74 34.86
N ARG A 766 -24.64 -3.21 36.11
CA ARG A 766 -24.25 -2.41 37.27
C ARG A 766 -22.80 -2.70 37.63
N VAL A 767 -22.00 -1.65 37.59
CA VAL A 767 -20.61 -1.65 38.05
C VAL A 767 -20.57 -0.95 39.39
N THR A 768 -20.03 -1.61 40.41
CA THR A 768 -19.69 -0.99 41.71
C THR A 768 -18.18 -0.91 41.82
N TYR A 769 -17.66 0.28 42.13
CA TYR A 769 -16.23 0.53 42.31
C TYR A 769 -15.80 0.36 43.79
N ALA A 770 -14.49 0.34 44.04
CA ALA A 770 -13.91 0.15 45.37
C ALA A 770 -14.31 1.25 46.37
N ASP A 771 -14.53 2.48 45.89
CA ASP A 771 -15.03 3.61 46.69
C ASP A 771 -16.54 3.54 46.99
N GLY A 772 -17.22 2.49 46.53
CA GLY A 772 -18.67 2.30 46.68
C GLY A 772 -19.53 3.05 45.65
N SER A 773 -18.93 3.88 44.79
CA SER A 773 -19.68 4.52 43.70
C SER A 773 -20.17 3.47 42.69
N GLN A 774 -21.30 3.75 42.05
CA GLN A 774 -21.93 2.87 41.08
C GLN A 774 -22.09 3.55 39.72
N ARG A 775 -22.01 2.74 38.66
CA ARG A 775 -22.36 3.12 37.29
C ARG A 775 -23.33 2.10 36.73
N LEU A 776 -24.40 2.58 36.12
CA LEU A 776 -25.32 1.77 35.32
C LEU A 776 -25.02 1.97 33.84
N GLN A 777 -25.02 0.88 33.09
CA GLN A 777 -24.69 0.88 31.67
C GLN A 777 -25.65 -0.07 30.95
N LEU A 778 -26.54 0.49 30.15
CA LEU A 778 -27.53 -0.27 29.40
C LEU A 778 -26.85 -1.12 28.32
N LEU A 779 -27.29 -2.39 28.18
CA LEU A 779 -26.78 -3.31 27.18
C LEU A 779 -27.73 -3.39 25.98
N PRO A 780 -27.26 -3.13 24.74
CA PRO A 780 -28.05 -3.35 23.53
C PRO A 780 -28.08 -4.84 23.15
N ARG A 781 -28.93 -5.22 22.20
CA ARG A 781 -29.00 -6.57 21.59
C ARG A 781 -29.27 -7.70 22.59
N ALA A 782 -30.35 -7.53 23.35
CA ALA A 782 -30.96 -8.56 24.18
C ALA A 782 -31.60 -9.70 23.34
N PHE A 783 -32.69 -10.30 23.82
CA PHE A 783 -33.34 -11.47 23.20
C PHE A 783 -34.62 -11.15 22.44
N ARG A 784 -34.96 -9.89 22.18
CA ARG A 784 -36.20 -9.57 21.45
C ARG A 784 -36.05 -9.79 19.95
N LYS A 785 -37.12 -10.15 19.28
CA LYS A 785 -37.09 -10.44 17.84
C LYS A 785 -36.46 -9.30 17.03
N LEU A 786 -35.44 -9.64 16.24
CA LEU A 786 -34.73 -8.72 15.35
C LEU A 786 -35.70 -8.03 14.38
N PHE A 787 -35.39 -6.78 14.02
CA PHE A 787 -36.16 -5.91 13.11
C PHE A 787 -37.57 -5.50 13.58
N ASP A 788 -38.12 -6.10 14.65
CA ASP A 788 -39.38 -5.66 15.26
C ASP A 788 -39.28 -4.32 16.00
N GLY A 789 -38.09 -3.70 16.01
CA GLY A 789 -37.88 -2.35 16.51
C GLY A 789 -37.84 -2.27 18.03
N GLY A 790 -37.11 -3.18 18.68
CA GLY A 790 -36.84 -3.15 20.12
C GLY A 790 -38.00 -3.57 21.01
N ASP A 791 -39.24 -3.29 20.63
CA ASP A 791 -40.44 -3.59 21.43
C ASP A 791 -40.98 -5.02 21.24
N GLY A 792 -40.46 -5.77 20.25
CA GLY A 792 -40.93 -7.11 19.90
C GLY A 792 -40.86 -8.13 21.04
N PRO A 793 -41.60 -9.25 20.96
CA PRO A 793 -41.51 -10.33 21.93
C PRO A 793 -40.15 -11.03 21.87
N VAL A 794 -39.78 -11.71 22.96
CA VAL A 794 -38.69 -12.70 22.95
C VAL A 794 -39.16 -13.93 22.16
N PRO A 795 -38.51 -14.30 21.04
CA PRO A 795 -38.93 -15.41 20.19
C PRO A 795 -38.59 -16.75 20.85
N ASP A 796 -39.25 -17.82 20.41
CA ASP A 796 -39.05 -19.15 20.98
C ASP A 796 -37.63 -19.71 20.74
N SER A 797 -36.89 -19.19 19.74
CA SER A 797 -35.46 -19.48 19.55
C SER A 797 -34.57 -18.98 20.70
N ALA A 798 -35.00 -17.98 21.47
CA ALA A 798 -34.30 -17.60 22.71
C ALA A 798 -34.57 -18.57 23.86
N LYS A 799 -35.66 -19.35 23.76
CA LYS A 799 -36.14 -20.32 24.77
C LYS A 799 -35.71 -21.75 24.45
N ASP A 800 -35.05 -21.97 23.31
CA ASP A 800 -34.53 -23.25 22.87
C ASP A 800 -33.05 -23.38 23.27
N PRO A 801 -32.68 -24.28 24.20
CA PRO A 801 -31.31 -24.38 24.70
C PRO A 801 -30.28 -24.80 23.66
N VAL A 802 -30.68 -25.44 22.55
CA VAL A 802 -29.76 -25.84 21.46
C VAL A 802 -29.65 -24.79 20.36
N ASN A 803 -30.46 -23.72 20.43
CA ASN A 803 -30.43 -22.62 19.48
C ASN A 803 -29.41 -21.57 19.88
N SER A 804 -28.56 -21.13 18.95
CA SER A 804 -27.53 -20.11 19.20
C SER A 804 -28.10 -18.78 19.71
N TYR A 805 -29.38 -18.50 19.42
CA TYR A 805 -30.07 -17.30 19.88
C TYR A 805 -30.40 -17.30 21.39
N SER A 806 -30.31 -18.45 22.08
CA SER A 806 -30.55 -18.56 23.53
C SER A 806 -29.40 -18.06 24.41
N LEU A 807 -28.24 -17.78 23.82
CA LEU A 807 -27.07 -17.20 24.50
C LEU A 807 -26.77 -15.80 23.96
N ARG A 808 -26.28 -14.91 24.83
CA ARG A 808 -25.62 -13.65 24.43
C ARG A 808 -24.23 -13.56 25.02
N THR A 809 -23.36 -12.89 24.28
CA THR A 809 -22.04 -12.44 24.72
C THR A 809 -22.03 -10.93 24.57
N TRP A 810 -21.54 -10.22 25.59
CA TRP A 810 -21.24 -8.80 25.51
C TRP A 810 -19.80 -8.56 25.94
N VAL A 811 -19.15 -7.64 25.25
CA VAL A 811 -17.93 -6.97 25.72
C VAL A 811 -18.24 -5.49 25.71
N ILE A 812 -18.08 -4.83 26.85
CA ILE A 812 -18.26 -3.37 26.95
C ILE A 812 -17.13 -2.75 27.76
N GLN A 813 -16.74 -1.52 27.40
CA GLN A 813 -15.77 -0.75 28.16
C GLN A 813 -16.46 0.27 29.06
N VAL A 814 -16.06 0.32 30.33
CA VAL A 814 -16.50 1.31 31.32
C VAL A 814 -15.30 2.11 31.82
N PRO A 815 -15.49 3.30 32.41
CA PRO A 815 -14.39 4.08 32.98
C PRO A 815 -13.57 3.27 33.99
N GLY A 816 -12.24 3.34 33.84
CA GLY A 816 -11.24 2.67 34.67
C GLY A 816 -10.42 3.61 35.55
N ASP A 817 -10.96 4.80 35.86
CA ASP A 817 -10.40 5.76 36.81
C ASP A 817 -10.48 5.30 38.27
N LYS A 818 -11.26 4.25 38.54
CA LYS A 818 -11.47 3.66 39.87
C LYS A 818 -11.43 2.14 39.77
N ALA A 819 -10.84 1.47 40.75
CA ALA A 819 -10.80 0.01 40.77
C ALA A 819 -12.22 -0.61 40.89
N LEU A 820 -12.50 -1.66 40.13
CA LEU A 820 -13.74 -2.44 40.19
C LEU A 820 -13.85 -3.19 41.53
N ARG A 821 -15.03 -3.18 42.16
CA ARG A 821 -15.35 -4.02 43.34
C ARG A 821 -16.35 -5.12 43.02
N LYS A 822 -17.39 -4.83 42.24
CA LYS A 822 -18.47 -5.79 41.95
C LYS A 822 -19.10 -5.51 40.58
N LEU A 823 -19.45 -6.57 39.87
CA LEU A 823 -20.17 -6.54 38.59
C LEU A 823 -21.50 -7.29 38.75
N GLU A 824 -22.61 -6.72 38.30
CA GLU A 824 -23.93 -7.33 38.37
C GLU A 824 -24.71 -7.10 37.07
N LEU A 825 -25.33 -8.15 36.53
CA LEU A 825 -26.29 -8.03 35.43
C LEU A 825 -27.68 -7.89 36.02
N LEU A 826 -28.39 -6.83 35.62
CA LEU A 826 -29.73 -6.50 36.10
C LEU A 826 -30.76 -6.82 35.03
N ASP A 827 -31.88 -7.41 35.43
CA ASP A 827 -33.09 -7.51 34.61
C ASP A 827 -33.79 -6.16 34.54
N THR A 828 -33.78 -5.53 33.37
CA THR A 828 -34.32 -4.20 33.12
C THR A 828 -35.13 -4.20 31.82
N PRO A 829 -36.22 -4.97 31.75
CA PRO A 829 -36.96 -5.20 30.51
C PRO A 829 -37.51 -3.89 29.93
N THR A 830 -37.29 -3.67 28.64
CA THR A 830 -37.60 -2.41 27.94
C THR A 830 -37.03 -1.15 28.58
N ALA A 831 -35.77 -1.15 29.02
CA ALA A 831 -35.20 -0.10 29.88
C ALA A 831 -35.36 1.35 29.38
N TRP A 832 -35.53 1.60 28.07
CA TRP A 832 -35.82 2.95 27.53
C TRP A 832 -37.17 3.51 28.01
N LYS A 833 -38.12 2.65 28.37
CA LYS A 833 -39.42 3.04 28.96
C LYS A 833 -39.30 3.40 30.44
N GLY A 834 -38.26 2.93 31.11
CA GLY A 834 -38.02 3.08 32.54
C GLY A 834 -37.33 1.86 33.11
N VAL A 835 -36.78 1.99 34.32
CA VAL A 835 -36.16 0.90 35.09
C VAL A 835 -36.85 0.82 36.44
N ALA A 836 -37.09 -0.39 36.93
CA ALA A 836 -37.61 -0.60 38.29
C ALA A 836 -36.63 -0.04 39.34
N ALA A 837 -37.14 0.46 40.46
CA ALA A 837 -36.28 1.00 41.52
C ALA A 837 -35.31 -0.05 42.10
N ASN A 838 -35.75 -1.30 42.17
CA ASN A 838 -34.95 -2.46 42.60
C ASN A 838 -35.05 -3.57 41.53
N PRO A 839 -34.25 -3.52 40.46
CA PRO A 839 -34.26 -4.53 39.41
C PRO A 839 -33.60 -5.84 39.89
N THR A 840 -34.09 -6.97 39.40
CA THR A 840 -33.59 -8.30 39.76
C THR A 840 -32.13 -8.46 39.33
N VAL A 841 -31.27 -8.91 40.24
CA VAL A 841 -29.88 -9.28 39.90
C VAL A 841 -29.89 -10.69 39.30
N LEU A 842 -29.56 -10.81 38.02
CA LEU A 842 -29.53 -12.06 37.27
C LEU A 842 -28.23 -12.84 37.48
N MET A 843 -27.11 -12.13 37.58
CA MET A 843 -25.81 -12.71 37.93
C MET A 843 -24.91 -11.65 38.55
N SER A 844 -23.95 -12.08 39.36
CA SER A 844 -23.06 -11.23 40.16
C SER A 844 -21.65 -11.80 40.16
N ARG A 845 -20.64 -10.92 40.19
CA ARG A 845 -19.24 -11.25 40.41
C ARG A 845 -18.59 -10.19 41.30
N ASP A 846 -18.13 -10.61 42.48
CA ASP A 846 -17.23 -9.80 43.29
C ASP A 846 -15.80 -9.85 42.73
N ILE A 847 -15.12 -8.71 42.74
CA ILE A 847 -13.77 -8.54 42.21
C ILE A 847 -12.81 -8.44 43.40
N VAL A 848 -12.09 -9.54 43.65
CA VAL A 848 -11.02 -9.59 44.66
C VAL A 848 -9.93 -8.59 44.26
N GLN A 849 -9.67 -7.62 45.14
CA GLN A 849 -8.56 -6.69 44.93
C GLN A 849 -7.23 -7.42 45.18
N PRO A 850 -6.17 -7.15 44.39
CA PRO A 850 -4.84 -7.65 44.72
C PRO A 850 -4.40 -7.09 46.08
N THR A 851 -3.87 -7.97 46.92
CA THR A 851 -3.34 -7.61 48.25
C THR A 851 -2.21 -6.59 48.11
N PRO A 852 -2.15 -5.51 48.92
CA PRO A 852 -1.06 -4.54 48.85
C PRO A 852 0.31 -5.22 48.95
N GLY A 853 1.10 -5.16 47.88
CA GLY A 853 2.40 -5.83 47.76
C GLY A 853 2.49 -6.90 46.66
N GLN A 854 1.36 -7.46 46.20
CA GLN A 854 1.33 -8.15 44.90
C GLN A 854 1.04 -7.11 43.82
N GLY A 855 1.95 -6.98 42.86
CA GLY A 855 1.93 -5.91 41.86
C GLY A 855 0.65 -5.92 41.03
N ALA A 856 -0.30 -5.06 41.39
CA ALA A 856 -1.38 -4.68 40.48
C ALA A 856 -0.74 -4.11 39.21
N PRO A 857 -1.21 -4.46 38.00
CA PRO A 857 -0.78 -3.77 36.79
C PRO A 857 -1.11 -2.29 36.98
N SER A 858 -0.06 -1.46 37.04
CA SER A 858 -0.22 -0.05 37.34
C SER A 858 -1.05 0.61 36.24
N PRO A 859 -2.04 1.47 36.54
CA PRO A 859 -2.76 2.23 35.53
C PRO A 859 -1.88 3.30 34.85
N VAL A 860 -0.60 3.38 35.21
CA VAL A 860 0.42 4.12 34.45
C VAL A 860 0.47 3.61 33.02
N CYS A 861 0.45 4.55 32.08
CA CYS A 861 0.72 4.29 30.66
C CYS A 861 2.14 3.72 30.49
N GLU A 862 2.27 2.40 30.51
CA GLU A 862 3.46 1.72 30.02
C GLU A 862 3.36 1.64 28.49
N GLU A 863 4.24 2.35 27.80
CA GLU A 863 4.33 2.34 26.34
C GLU A 863 4.81 0.95 25.90
N LEU A 864 3.90 0.14 25.36
CA LEU A 864 4.20 -1.23 24.92
C LEU A 864 5.16 -1.20 23.73
N ALA A 865 6.07 -2.17 23.69
CA ALA A 865 6.97 -2.34 22.56
C ALA A 865 6.16 -2.56 21.26
N ALA A 866 6.54 -1.80 20.24
CA ALA A 866 5.98 -1.87 18.90
C ALA A 866 7.13 -2.00 17.90
N VAL A 867 6.92 -2.81 16.88
CA VAL A 867 7.90 -3.18 15.85
C VAL A 867 7.33 -2.73 14.51
N ALA A 868 8.12 -2.04 13.69
CA ALA A 868 7.60 -1.34 12.52
C ALA A 868 8.53 -1.41 11.30
N ALA A 869 7.93 -1.48 10.12
CA ALA A 869 8.60 -1.41 8.82
C ALA A 869 7.83 -0.49 7.87
N PRO A 870 8.45 0.52 7.24
CA PRO A 870 9.78 1.05 7.55
C PRO A 870 9.80 1.66 8.96
N ALA A 871 10.96 1.64 9.62
CA ALA A 871 11.10 2.03 11.03
C ALA A 871 10.65 3.48 11.36
N SER A 872 10.56 4.37 10.37
CA SER A 872 10.04 5.73 10.51
C SER A 872 8.51 5.82 10.67
N ALA A 873 7.78 4.72 10.48
CA ALA A 873 6.31 4.71 10.42
C ALA A 873 5.60 4.48 11.77
N MET A 874 6.33 4.50 12.90
CA MET A 874 5.71 4.40 14.21
C MET A 874 4.67 5.54 14.40
N PRO A 875 3.42 5.25 14.81
CA PRO A 875 2.45 6.29 15.09
C PRO A 875 2.94 7.17 16.27
N PRO A 876 2.52 8.45 16.33
CA PRO A 876 2.89 9.33 17.43
C PRO A 876 2.49 8.72 18.77
N ARG A 877 3.42 8.79 19.74
CA ARG A 877 3.34 8.12 21.05
C ARG A 877 2.00 8.41 21.73
N ARG A 878 1.20 7.36 21.96
CA ARG A 878 -0.23 7.49 22.34
C ARG A 878 -0.47 7.94 23.80
N CYS A 879 0.58 8.06 24.61
CA CYS A 879 0.50 8.50 26.00
C CYS A 879 0.42 10.04 26.05
N GLY A 880 -0.77 10.58 26.35
CA GLY A 880 -0.98 12.03 26.42
C GLY A 880 0.01 12.76 27.32
N ALA A 881 0.44 13.96 26.91
CA ALA A 881 1.52 14.74 27.54
C ALA A 881 1.38 14.94 29.06
N ALA A 882 0.15 14.90 29.61
CA ALA A 882 -0.11 14.95 31.04
C ALA A 882 0.52 13.78 31.83
N ALA A 883 0.56 12.56 31.29
CA ALA A 883 1.17 11.41 31.95
C ALA A 883 2.71 11.50 31.96
N GLN A 884 3.30 12.02 30.88
CA GLN A 884 4.74 12.32 30.81
C GLN A 884 5.13 13.48 31.73
N ALA A 885 4.31 14.53 31.83
CA ALA A 885 4.51 15.62 32.79
C ALA A 885 4.46 15.12 34.24
N ALA A 886 3.51 14.23 34.57
CA ALA A 886 3.41 13.62 35.89
C ALA A 886 4.62 12.74 36.23
N SER A 887 5.11 11.92 35.29
CA SER A 887 6.29 11.07 35.53
C SER A 887 7.59 11.89 35.64
N GLN A 888 7.74 12.95 34.84
CA GLN A 888 8.86 13.88 34.96
C GLN A 888 8.85 14.66 36.29
N ALA A 889 7.69 15.12 36.74
CA ALA A 889 7.54 15.76 38.05
C ALA A 889 7.88 14.80 39.21
N ALA A 890 7.41 13.55 39.14
CA ALA A 890 7.77 12.51 40.12
C ALA A 890 9.27 12.19 40.13
N ALA A 891 9.91 12.10 38.95
CA ALA A 891 11.35 11.88 38.83
C ALA A 891 12.18 13.07 39.38
N GLN A 892 11.72 14.31 39.16
CA GLN A 892 12.33 15.50 39.76
C GLN A 892 12.17 15.53 41.28
N ALA A 893 11.00 15.18 41.81
CA ALA A 893 10.75 15.08 43.25
C ALA A 893 11.66 14.02 43.91
N ALA A 894 11.80 12.85 43.28
CA ALA A 894 12.68 11.77 43.74
C ALA A 894 14.17 12.21 43.74
N ARG A 895 14.64 12.87 42.67
CA ARG A 895 16.01 13.43 42.61
C ARG A 895 16.24 14.50 43.69
N ALA A 896 15.26 15.37 43.93
CA ALA A 896 15.32 16.37 45.00
C ALA A 896 15.39 15.73 46.40
N GLN A 897 14.66 14.62 46.61
CA GLN A 897 14.69 13.86 47.87
C GLN A 897 16.01 13.12 48.09
N LEU A 898 16.54 12.45 47.06
CA LEU A 898 17.86 11.81 47.11
C LEU A 898 18.97 12.83 47.38
N GLY A 899 18.91 14.00 46.72
CA GLY A 899 19.83 15.11 46.97
C GLY A 899 19.74 15.68 48.39
N ARG A 900 18.54 15.69 49.03
CA ARG A 900 18.39 16.03 50.46
C ARG A 900 19.00 14.95 51.36
N GLN A 901 18.78 13.67 51.06
CA GLN A 901 19.35 12.55 51.83
C GLN A 901 20.89 12.53 51.75
N LEU A 902 21.48 12.68 50.57
CA LEU A 902 22.93 12.79 50.38
C LEU A 902 23.54 13.98 51.12
N ARG A 903 22.91 15.17 51.05
CA ARG A 903 23.37 16.34 51.84
C ARG A 903 23.24 16.14 53.35
N ASN A 904 22.26 15.38 53.82
CA ASN A 904 22.11 15.05 55.23
C ASN A 904 23.05 13.93 55.68
N ALA A 905 23.51 13.07 54.77
CA ALA A 905 24.54 12.06 55.03
C ALA A 905 25.95 12.66 55.03
N LEU A 906 26.21 13.68 54.20
CA LEU A 906 27.46 14.47 54.18
C LEU A 906 27.57 15.50 55.32
N LYS A 907 26.51 15.69 56.11
CA LYS A 907 26.47 16.57 57.30
C LYS A 907 26.54 15.80 58.62
N ARG A 908 26.53 14.46 58.56
CA ARG A 908 26.76 13.55 59.69
C ARG A 908 28.16 12.98 59.56
#